data_AF-A0A354XB62-F1
#
_entry.id   AF-A0A354XB62-F1
#
_cell.length_a   1.000
_cell.length_b   1.000
_cell.length_c   1.000
_cell.angle_alpha   90.00
_cell.angle_beta   90.00
_cell.angle_gamma   90.00
#
_symmetry.space_group_name_H-M   'P 1'
#
loop_
_entity.id
_entity.type
_entity.pdbx_description
1 polymer ?
#
loop_
_entity_poly.entity_id
_entity_poly.type
_entity_poly.pdbx_seq_one_letter_code
_entity_poly.pdbx_strand_id
1 'polypeptide(L)'
;MFLRLYSTTFTFLFLGIFLANVLIFHQPLLGGILLGTALLFYGKLLAHRLSPKHLWLGIFFLLSSLVCVGSFAYYLLPFTSEVALAVFLFCLPLWLWFGSHGHPQEKESSPTQQKLPMWFWIATAFVALGCVAGFFLLVTHTTTEAIRTPWDQIPSAFFLIIFLSFLLLSGLLFLGQGRSVTHLLTSGMLFLFLTIALIIYPLGYGFDTFIHQATEQHIATFGSITPQPLYYTGQYVLVLLTHHLFFLPVIWADKLLVPLLAALLLPLAWYHAALRLLHDKRIATASLIGLFLLPLSSWIVTTPQGLANLFVLLTILASAPLLIAREGPRPFQLLLPTLATLLIHPLAGIPLLLYLAFLLSRPSEVQKQQERFARIFSVIIFVLTCLALPLSFLLNALVAHQTIAFSWDRLWHLEGMETLVSFFSFHRIFTPLLDGVYSFGSALPLIFCAIALVAWWIGKRSLDGRLRPLGLISMALFLNYVFLSTVVEFTFLIEYERANYADRLLPLLLFFLTPFVIAGLGMAMAKAKTWPISLRALFLIFLCGLALSNLYLTYPRDDACITGHNINTSQADMEAVSLVASDAGDDSYLVLANQSVSAAAIRLLGFEEHYFGSQYRYPIPTGGTLYHFFLAMNENPSQETALQSASLVRGLCATDLSCTQDRVIHVYFIVNTYWWDSARIIETAKGTANKWMSAGNGKNYIFRYDLE
;
A
#
# COMPACT_ATOMS: atom_id res chain seq x y z
N MET A 1 -27.83 17.50 25.98
CA MET A 1 -27.13 17.62 27.27
C MET A 1 -26.50 16.30 27.70
N PHE A 2 -27.27 15.21 27.84
CA PHE A 2 -26.77 13.88 28.24
C PHE A 2 -25.65 13.29 27.36
N LEU A 3 -25.74 13.36 26.02
CA LEU A 3 -24.69 12.85 25.12
C LEU A 3 -23.36 13.59 25.31
N ARG A 4 -23.42 14.90 25.57
CA ARG A 4 -22.24 15.75 25.83
C ARG A 4 -21.60 15.41 27.17
N LEU A 5 -22.41 15.16 28.20
CA LEU A 5 -21.93 14.74 29.52
C LEU A 5 -21.23 13.38 29.45
N TYR A 6 -21.84 12.40 28.79
CA TYR A 6 -21.21 11.08 28.59
C TYR A 6 -19.90 11.16 27.82
N SER A 7 -19.87 11.93 26.72
CA SER A 7 -18.65 12.05 25.91
C SER A 7 -17.53 12.75 26.67
N THR A 8 -17.84 13.76 27.49
CA THR A 8 -16.84 14.43 28.33
C THR A 8 -16.34 13.54 29.45
N THR A 9 -17.23 12.86 30.19
CA THR A 9 -16.82 11.91 31.24
C THR A 9 -15.93 10.79 30.69
N PHE A 10 -16.32 10.18 29.57
CA PHE A 10 -15.48 9.16 28.93
C PHE A 10 -14.13 9.72 28.48
N THR A 11 -14.10 10.93 27.90
CA THR A 11 -12.86 11.59 27.49
C THR A 11 -11.93 11.81 28.67
N PHE A 12 -12.44 12.26 29.82
CA PHE A 12 -11.63 12.42 31.03
C PHE A 12 -11.09 11.09 31.56
N LEU A 13 -11.91 10.04 31.58
CA LEU A 13 -11.46 8.71 31.99
C LEU A 13 -10.40 8.16 31.03
N PHE A 14 -10.66 8.25 29.72
CA PHE A 14 -9.72 7.86 28.67
C PHE A 14 -8.41 8.62 28.83
N LEU A 15 -8.44 9.95 28.95
CA LEU A 15 -7.25 10.77 29.14
C LEU A 15 -6.50 10.42 30.42
N GLY A 16 -7.18 10.12 31.52
CA GLY A 16 -6.54 9.69 32.76
C GLY A 16 -5.73 8.41 32.58
N ILE A 17 -6.33 7.37 31.98
CA ILE A 17 -5.65 6.10 31.71
C ILE A 17 -4.56 6.27 30.64
N PHE A 18 -4.85 7.04 29.59
CA PHE A 18 -3.92 7.34 28.50
C PHE A 18 -2.68 8.07 29.01
N LEU A 19 -2.85 9.16 29.76
CA LEU A 19 -1.73 9.90 30.34
C LEU A 19 -0.98 9.07 31.39
N ALA A 20 -1.66 8.23 32.17
CA ALA A 20 -0.99 7.29 33.06
C ALA A 20 -0.13 6.29 32.29
N ASN A 21 -0.59 5.79 31.13
CA ASN A 21 0.25 4.94 30.28
C ASN A 21 1.42 5.71 29.66
N VAL A 22 1.17 6.92 29.16
CA VAL A 22 2.19 7.78 28.51
C VAL A 22 3.27 8.24 29.49
N LEU A 23 2.92 8.56 30.72
CA LEU A 23 3.84 9.17 31.69
C LEU A 23 4.39 8.18 32.73
N ILE A 24 3.70 7.06 32.98
CA ILE A 24 4.02 6.14 34.09
C ILE A 24 4.24 4.71 33.58
N PHE A 25 3.24 4.08 32.96
CA PHE A 25 3.28 2.63 32.75
C PHE A 25 4.08 2.16 31.53
N HIS A 26 4.07 2.93 30.43
CA HIS A 26 4.76 2.63 29.18
C HIS A 26 4.48 1.21 28.63
N GLN A 27 3.24 0.70 28.80
CA GLN A 27 2.88 -0.67 28.45
C GLN A 27 2.34 -0.76 27.01
N PRO A 28 2.97 -1.54 26.10
CA PRO A 28 2.52 -1.65 24.70
C PRO A 28 1.14 -2.28 24.55
N LEU A 29 0.80 -3.28 25.37
CA LEU A 29 -0.51 -3.93 25.33
C LEU A 29 -1.64 -2.96 25.70
N LEU A 30 -1.46 -2.20 26.79
CA LEU A 30 -2.39 -1.15 27.19
C LEU A 30 -2.48 -0.05 26.12
N GLY A 31 -1.34 0.33 25.53
CA GLY A 31 -1.28 1.26 24.42
C GLY A 31 -2.08 0.80 23.20
N GLY A 32 -1.95 -0.47 22.78
CA GLY A 32 -2.77 -1.03 21.69
C GLY A 32 -4.27 -0.99 21.99
N ILE A 33 -4.68 -1.31 23.23
CA ILE A 33 -6.08 -1.21 23.67
C ILE A 33 -6.56 0.25 23.63
N LEU A 34 -5.73 1.18 24.11
CA LEU A 34 -6.03 2.62 24.11
C LEU A 34 -6.13 3.17 22.69
N LEU A 35 -5.27 2.76 21.76
CA LEU A 35 -5.34 3.13 20.34
C LEU A 35 -6.66 2.68 19.72
N GLY A 36 -7.00 1.39 19.88
CA GLY A 36 -8.28 0.85 19.39
C GLY A 36 -9.48 1.59 20.00
N THR A 37 -9.42 1.88 21.31
CA THR A 37 -10.46 2.64 22.01
C THR A 37 -10.57 4.07 21.49
N ALA A 38 -9.45 4.76 21.26
CA ALA A 38 -9.41 6.11 20.71
C ALA A 38 -10.01 6.16 19.30
N LEU A 39 -9.59 5.26 18.41
CA LEU A 39 -10.12 5.16 17.04
C LEU A 39 -11.62 4.90 17.06
N LEU A 40 -12.10 3.93 17.85
CA LEU A 40 -13.52 3.60 17.91
C LEU A 40 -14.35 4.73 18.52
N PHE A 41 -13.91 5.31 19.64
CA PHE A 41 -14.67 6.33 20.36
C PHE A 41 -14.69 7.67 19.63
N TYR A 42 -13.52 8.24 19.34
CA TYR A 42 -13.43 9.53 18.65
C TYR A 42 -13.82 9.40 17.17
N GLY A 43 -13.59 8.23 16.55
CA GLY A 43 -14.14 7.92 15.24
C GLY A 43 -15.68 7.92 15.27
N LYS A 44 -16.33 7.29 16.26
CA LYS A 44 -17.80 7.34 16.38
C LYS A 44 -18.30 8.78 16.55
N LEU A 45 -17.57 9.59 17.31
CA LEU A 45 -17.91 10.98 17.58
C LEU A 45 -17.85 11.84 16.31
N LEU A 46 -16.79 11.72 15.51
CA LEU A 46 -16.66 12.39 14.21
C LEU A 46 -17.67 11.86 13.18
N ALA A 47 -17.89 10.54 13.16
CA ALA A 47 -18.89 9.92 12.29
C ALA A 47 -20.28 10.50 12.54
N HIS A 48 -20.63 10.83 13.78
CA HIS A 48 -21.93 11.44 14.10
C HIS A 48 -22.21 12.75 13.33
N ARG A 49 -21.17 13.51 13.00
CA ARG A 49 -21.28 14.75 12.21
C ARG A 49 -21.27 14.51 10.71
N LEU A 50 -20.44 13.57 10.24
CA LEU A 50 -20.23 13.31 8.81
C LEU A 50 -21.33 12.40 8.24
N SER A 51 -21.59 11.29 8.93
CA SER A 51 -22.68 10.38 8.63
C SER A 51 -22.91 9.45 9.85
N PRO A 52 -23.96 9.69 10.65
CA PRO A 52 -24.09 9.11 12.00
C PRO A 52 -24.20 7.59 12.06
N LYS A 53 -24.37 6.92 10.92
CA LYS A 53 -24.50 5.46 10.79
C LYS A 53 -23.19 4.77 10.37
N HIS A 54 -22.11 5.51 10.11
CA HIS A 54 -20.92 4.98 9.44
C HIS A 54 -19.62 5.32 10.19
N LEU A 55 -19.27 4.48 11.18
CA LEU A 55 -18.08 4.60 12.02
C LEU A 55 -16.77 4.78 11.23
N TRP A 56 -16.63 4.04 10.12
CA TRP A 56 -15.42 4.07 9.29
C TRP A 56 -15.09 5.48 8.78
N LEU A 57 -16.09 6.31 8.47
CA LEU A 57 -15.87 7.69 8.01
C LEU A 57 -15.21 8.52 9.11
N GLY A 58 -15.66 8.35 10.35
CA GLY A 58 -15.07 9.08 11.46
C GLY A 58 -13.66 8.62 11.79
N ILE A 59 -13.37 7.32 11.74
CA ILE A 59 -11.99 6.80 11.87
C ILE A 59 -11.11 7.35 10.75
N PHE A 60 -11.59 7.30 9.51
CA PHE A 60 -10.85 7.80 8.34
C PHE A 60 -10.53 9.31 8.44
N PHE A 61 -11.50 10.12 8.85
CA PHE A 61 -11.29 11.55 9.06
C PHE A 61 -10.41 11.87 10.28
N LEU A 62 -10.48 11.05 11.33
CA LEU A 62 -9.58 11.15 12.47
C LEU A 62 -8.13 10.94 12.03
N LEU A 63 -7.86 9.84 11.32
CA LEU A 63 -6.53 9.54 10.78
C LEU A 63 -6.06 10.65 9.84
N SER A 64 -6.93 11.15 8.95
CA SER A 64 -6.61 12.26 8.05
C SER A 64 -6.26 13.54 8.81
N SER A 65 -6.95 13.83 9.92
CA SER A 65 -6.63 14.99 10.77
C SER A 65 -5.27 14.85 11.46
N LEU A 66 -4.94 13.65 11.93
CA LEU A 66 -3.64 13.35 12.54
C LEU A 66 -2.51 13.48 11.51
N VAL A 67 -2.70 12.97 10.29
CA VAL A 67 -1.75 13.14 9.19
C VAL A 67 -1.49 14.63 8.92
N CYS A 68 -2.53 15.43 8.70
CA CYS A 68 -2.33 16.84 8.34
C CYS A 68 -1.68 17.66 9.47
N VAL A 69 -2.15 17.52 10.72
CA VAL A 69 -1.62 18.28 11.86
C VAL A 69 -0.23 17.78 12.24
N GLY A 70 -0.02 16.46 12.26
CA GLY A 70 1.27 15.88 12.60
C GLY A 70 2.33 16.12 11.54
N SER A 71 2.00 16.07 10.24
CA SER A 71 2.93 16.46 9.18
C SER A 71 3.31 17.94 9.30
N PHE A 72 2.35 18.82 9.59
CA PHE A 72 2.66 20.23 9.84
C PHE A 72 3.60 20.41 11.04
N ALA A 73 3.36 19.70 12.15
CA ALA A 73 4.23 19.75 13.32
C ALA A 73 5.65 19.20 13.02
N TYR A 74 5.77 18.11 12.26
CA TYR A 74 7.04 17.50 11.85
C TYR A 74 7.96 18.46 11.09
N TYR A 75 7.38 19.36 10.27
CA TYR A 75 8.16 20.37 9.56
C TYR A 75 8.62 21.54 10.42
N LEU A 76 7.97 21.77 11.56
CA LEU A 76 8.27 22.91 12.43
C LEU A 76 9.15 22.52 13.62
N LEU A 77 9.02 21.30 14.10
CA LEU A 77 9.61 20.83 15.35
C LEU A 77 10.16 19.41 15.19
N PRO A 78 11.24 19.06 15.90
CA PRO A 78 11.63 17.66 16.07
C PRO A 78 10.45 16.87 16.64
N PHE A 79 10.06 15.79 15.99
CA PHE A 79 8.88 14.99 16.30
C PHE A 79 9.16 14.04 17.46
N THR A 80 9.29 14.60 18.65
CA THR A 80 9.49 13.86 19.90
C THR A 80 8.16 13.36 20.49
N SER A 81 8.23 12.62 21.60
CA SER A 81 7.04 12.15 22.31
C SER A 81 6.13 13.27 22.81
N GLU A 82 6.71 14.41 23.19
CA GLU A 82 6.02 15.61 23.63
C GLU A 82 5.28 16.28 22.47
N VAL A 83 5.90 16.34 21.29
CA VAL A 83 5.25 16.87 20.08
C VAL A 83 4.12 15.96 19.65
N ALA A 84 4.32 14.63 19.66
CA ALA A 84 3.26 13.67 19.40
C ALA A 84 2.07 13.86 20.36
N LEU A 85 2.33 14.06 21.66
CA LEU A 85 1.30 14.29 22.66
C LEU A 85 0.59 15.63 22.42
N ALA A 86 1.33 16.69 22.11
CA ALA A 86 0.78 17.99 21.77
C ALA A 86 -0.14 17.92 20.53
N VAL A 87 0.27 17.22 19.48
CA VAL A 87 -0.55 16.97 18.28
C VAL A 87 -1.85 16.28 18.66
N PHE A 88 -1.78 15.19 19.43
CA PHE A 88 -2.98 14.45 19.86
C PHE A 88 -3.93 15.29 20.70
N LEU A 89 -3.40 16.00 21.71
CA LEU A 89 -4.17 16.88 22.58
C LEU A 89 -4.73 18.10 21.85
N PHE A 90 -4.05 18.60 20.82
CA PHE A 90 -4.54 19.69 19.97
C PHE A 90 -5.71 19.25 19.09
N CYS A 91 -5.64 18.03 18.53
CA CYS A 91 -6.73 17.50 17.71
C CYS A 91 -7.98 17.14 18.56
N LEU A 92 -7.80 16.80 19.83
CA LEU A 92 -8.89 16.32 20.69
C LEU A 92 -10.06 17.31 20.87
N PRO A 93 -9.85 18.60 21.22
CA PRO A 93 -10.93 19.59 21.26
C PRO A 93 -11.69 19.72 19.96
N LEU A 94 -10.99 19.64 18.81
CA LEU A 94 -11.63 19.70 17.50
C LEU A 94 -12.57 18.50 17.32
N TRP A 95 -12.12 17.29 17.64
CA TRP A 95 -12.95 16.08 17.54
C TRP A 95 -14.19 16.15 18.46
N LEU A 96 -14.02 16.63 19.69
CA LEU A 96 -15.11 16.84 20.64
C LEU A 96 -16.10 17.89 20.15
N TRP A 97 -15.59 19.02 19.66
CA TRP A 97 -16.40 20.12 19.15
C TRP A 97 -17.25 19.69 17.96
N PHE A 98 -16.64 19.01 16.98
CA PHE A 98 -17.35 18.48 15.82
C PHE A 98 -18.42 17.45 16.18
N GLY A 99 -18.16 16.58 17.16
CA GLY A 99 -19.14 15.58 17.60
C GLY A 99 -20.31 16.15 18.41
N SER A 100 -20.08 17.25 19.12
CA SER A 100 -21.10 17.87 20.00
C SER A 100 -22.22 18.63 19.25
N HIS A 101 -22.06 18.84 17.94
CA HIS A 101 -22.99 19.54 17.05
C HIS A 101 -23.63 18.63 15.98
N GLY A 102 -23.70 17.32 16.25
CA GLY A 102 -24.36 16.35 15.36
C GLY A 102 -25.88 16.56 15.27
N HIS A 103 -26.47 16.11 14.15
CA HIS A 103 -27.92 16.10 13.98
C HIS A 103 -28.58 15.28 15.11
N PRO A 104 -29.78 15.69 15.60
CA PRO A 104 -30.52 14.87 16.55
C PRO A 104 -30.66 13.44 16.00
N GLN A 105 -30.37 12.45 16.85
CA GLN A 105 -30.53 11.04 16.50
C GLN A 105 -31.93 10.84 15.90
N GLU A 106 -32.01 10.47 14.62
CA GLU A 106 -33.17 9.75 14.15
C GLU A 106 -33.30 8.53 15.06
N LYS A 107 -34.46 8.41 15.74
CA LYS A 107 -34.80 7.20 16.50
C LYS A 107 -34.57 6.02 15.58
N GLU A 108 -33.56 5.20 15.88
CA GLU A 108 -33.43 3.90 15.25
C GLU A 108 -34.75 3.18 15.45
N SER A 109 -35.36 2.73 14.35
CA SER A 109 -36.20 1.55 14.44
C SER A 109 -35.28 0.46 14.96
N SER A 110 -35.46 0.10 16.23
CA SER A 110 -34.73 -0.98 16.88
C SER A 110 -34.68 -2.15 15.89
N PRO A 111 -33.49 -2.64 15.53
CA PRO A 111 -33.38 -3.72 14.56
C PRO A 111 -34.25 -4.85 15.08
N THR A 112 -35.28 -5.21 14.32
CA THR A 112 -36.08 -6.39 14.62
C THR A 112 -35.07 -7.52 14.69
N GLN A 113 -34.85 -8.07 15.90
CA GLN A 113 -33.87 -9.12 16.12
C GLN A 113 -34.37 -10.36 15.37
N GLN A 114 -33.99 -10.44 14.11
CA GLN A 114 -34.26 -11.60 13.28
C GLN A 114 -33.37 -12.70 13.84
N LYS A 115 -33.97 -13.69 14.50
CA LYS A 115 -33.25 -14.88 14.95
C LYS A 115 -32.58 -15.52 13.74
N LEU A 116 -31.25 -15.58 13.76
CA LEU A 116 -30.47 -16.22 12.71
C LEU A 116 -30.61 -17.74 12.86
N PRO A 117 -30.81 -18.48 11.75
CA PRO A 117 -30.98 -19.93 11.79
C PRO A 117 -29.66 -20.63 12.19
N MET A 118 -29.75 -21.85 12.73
CA MET A 118 -28.58 -22.60 13.21
C MET A 118 -27.51 -22.84 12.12
N TRP A 119 -27.94 -23.11 10.88
CA TRP A 119 -27.01 -23.30 9.74
C TRP A 119 -26.14 -22.06 9.48
N PHE A 120 -26.63 -20.85 9.77
CA PHE A 120 -25.86 -19.61 9.61
C PHE A 120 -24.67 -19.58 10.57
N TRP A 121 -24.90 -19.98 11.82
CA TRP A 121 -23.85 -20.05 12.85
C TRP A 121 -22.87 -21.18 12.57
N ILE A 122 -23.35 -22.33 12.08
CA ILE A 122 -22.49 -23.43 11.65
C ILE A 122 -21.57 -22.96 10.51
N ALA A 123 -22.12 -22.33 9.47
CA ALA A 123 -21.34 -21.79 8.36
C ALA A 123 -20.35 -20.71 8.84
N THR A 124 -20.79 -19.81 9.74
CA THR A 124 -19.93 -18.80 10.37
C THR A 124 -18.75 -19.43 11.11
N ALA A 125 -19.00 -20.48 11.89
CA ALA A 125 -17.97 -21.21 12.62
C ALA A 125 -16.98 -21.88 11.67
N PHE A 126 -17.45 -22.47 10.56
CA PHE A 126 -16.56 -23.04 9.55
C PHE A 126 -15.71 -21.99 8.84
N VAL A 127 -16.27 -20.82 8.50
CA VAL A 127 -15.49 -19.71 7.92
C VAL A 127 -14.43 -19.23 8.93
N ALA A 128 -14.81 -19.03 10.19
CA ALA A 128 -13.88 -18.59 11.23
C ALA A 128 -12.77 -19.63 11.47
N LEU A 129 -13.12 -20.91 11.56
CA LEU A 129 -12.16 -22.01 11.71
C LEU A 129 -11.23 -22.09 10.50
N GLY A 130 -11.75 -21.90 9.29
CA GLY A 130 -10.95 -21.86 8.07
C GLY A 130 -9.97 -20.69 8.03
N CYS A 131 -10.37 -19.50 8.50
CA CYS A 131 -9.44 -18.38 8.68
C CYS A 131 -8.36 -18.70 9.71
N VAL A 132 -8.74 -19.29 10.86
CA VAL A 132 -7.79 -19.69 11.91
C VAL A 132 -6.81 -20.74 11.37
N ALA A 133 -7.30 -21.76 10.66
CA ALA A 133 -6.48 -22.77 10.02
C ALA A 133 -5.55 -22.17 8.95
N GLY A 134 -6.04 -21.21 8.17
CA GLY A 134 -5.23 -20.46 7.21
C GLY A 134 -4.09 -19.71 7.90
N PHE A 135 -4.37 -18.94 8.96
CA PHE A 135 -3.31 -18.28 9.75
C PHE A 135 -2.34 -19.27 10.37
N PHE A 136 -2.84 -20.39 10.90
CA PHE A 136 -2.01 -21.44 11.47
C PHE A 136 -1.04 -22.03 10.43
N LEU A 137 -1.51 -22.29 9.20
CA LEU A 137 -0.65 -22.74 8.11
C LEU A 137 0.42 -21.70 7.76
N LEU A 138 0.06 -20.41 7.69
CA LEU A 138 1.03 -19.35 7.42
C LEU A 138 2.11 -19.27 8.51
N VAL A 139 1.72 -19.30 9.79
CA VAL A 139 2.66 -19.18 10.93
C VAL A 139 3.57 -20.40 11.04
N THR A 140 3.08 -21.59 10.70
CA THR A 140 3.88 -22.83 10.76
C THR A 140 4.84 -23.00 9.58
N HIS A 141 4.66 -22.22 8.50
CA HIS A 141 5.48 -22.29 7.29
C HIS A 141 6.22 -20.96 7.02
N THR A 142 6.53 -20.21 8.08
CA THR A 142 7.41 -19.04 7.97
C THR A 142 8.84 -19.47 7.64
N THR A 143 9.59 -18.61 6.97
CA THR A 143 10.99 -18.89 6.63
C THR A 143 11.88 -17.69 6.83
N THR A 144 13.12 -17.94 7.21
CA THR A 144 14.20 -16.94 7.22
C THR A 144 15.19 -17.16 6.08
N GLU A 145 14.95 -18.13 5.20
CA GLU A 145 15.75 -18.37 4.00
C GLU A 145 15.40 -17.38 2.89
N ALA A 146 16.33 -17.20 1.96
CA ALA A 146 16.09 -16.43 0.73
C ALA A 146 15.28 -17.29 -0.25
N ILE A 147 14.02 -16.92 -0.49
CA ILE A 147 13.12 -17.57 -1.44
C ILE A 147 12.50 -16.54 -2.40
N ARG A 148 12.03 -17.00 -3.56
CA ARG A 148 11.50 -16.13 -4.62
C ARG A 148 10.01 -15.85 -4.50
N THR A 149 9.27 -16.74 -3.85
CA THR A 149 7.83 -16.62 -3.70
C THR A 149 7.36 -17.22 -2.37
N PRO A 150 6.35 -16.63 -1.70
CA PRO A 150 5.81 -17.23 -0.48
C PRO A 150 5.12 -18.58 -0.77
N TRP A 151 4.75 -18.83 -2.02
CA TRP A 151 4.08 -20.06 -2.45
C TRP A 151 4.98 -21.30 -2.36
N ASP A 152 6.30 -21.13 -2.28
CA ASP A 152 7.25 -22.25 -2.08
C ASP A 152 7.10 -22.89 -0.69
N GLN A 153 6.68 -22.10 0.30
CA GLN A 153 6.55 -22.56 1.70
C GLN A 153 5.12 -22.95 2.03
N ILE A 154 4.14 -22.30 1.40
CA ILE A 154 2.73 -22.48 1.74
C ILE A 154 2.21 -23.78 1.10
N PRO A 155 1.69 -24.74 1.90
CA PRO A 155 1.18 -25.98 1.36
C PRO A 155 -0.09 -25.76 0.54
N SER A 156 -0.30 -26.58 -0.49
CA SER A 156 -1.50 -26.51 -1.36
C SER A 156 -2.83 -26.63 -0.60
N ALA A 157 -2.82 -27.27 0.57
CA ALA A 157 -3.95 -27.32 1.49
C ALA A 157 -4.48 -25.93 1.91
N PHE A 158 -3.61 -24.92 1.95
CA PHE A 158 -4.00 -23.53 2.21
C PHE A 158 -5.04 -23.05 1.19
N PHE A 159 -4.78 -23.24 -0.11
CA PHE A 159 -5.69 -22.82 -1.16
C PHE A 159 -7.05 -23.52 -1.07
N LEU A 160 -7.07 -24.82 -0.72
CA LEU A 160 -8.33 -25.55 -0.53
C LEU A 160 -9.13 -25.02 0.66
N ILE A 161 -8.48 -24.81 1.81
CA ILE A 161 -9.13 -24.30 3.02
C ILE A 161 -9.68 -22.90 2.77
N ILE A 162 -8.87 -22.02 2.17
CA ILE A 162 -9.28 -20.65 1.86
C ILE A 162 -10.40 -20.63 0.80
N PHE A 163 -10.32 -21.47 -0.23
CA PHE A 163 -11.39 -21.57 -1.22
C PHE A 163 -12.72 -21.98 -0.60
N LEU A 164 -12.75 -23.06 0.21
CA LEU A 164 -13.97 -23.54 0.86
C LEU A 164 -14.53 -22.52 1.85
N SER A 165 -13.65 -21.87 2.63
CA SER A 165 -14.03 -20.82 3.59
C SER A 165 -14.59 -19.60 2.88
N PHE A 166 -13.95 -19.20 1.78
CA PHE A 166 -14.40 -18.07 0.97
C PHE A 166 -15.70 -18.37 0.23
N LEU A 167 -15.92 -19.61 -0.22
CA LEU A 167 -17.17 -20.06 -0.82
C LEU A 167 -18.33 -20.00 0.18
N LEU A 168 -18.11 -20.47 1.41
CA LEU A 168 -19.10 -20.36 2.49
C LEU A 168 -19.39 -18.90 2.83
N LEU A 169 -18.36 -18.06 2.97
CA LEU A 169 -18.51 -16.63 3.20
C LEU A 169 -19.28 -15.96 2.06
N SER A 170 -18.97 -16.29 0.81
CA SER A 170 -19.66 -15.79 -0.38
C SER A 170 -21.13 -16.19 -0.39
N GLY A 171 -21.45 -17.43 0.02
CA GLY A 171 -22.83 -17.87 0.23
C GLY A 171 -23.55 -17.03 1.30
N LEU A 172 -22.93 -16.79 2.45
CA LEU A 172 -23.50 -15.95 3.52
C LEU A 172 -23.75 -14.51 3.06
N LEU A 173 -22.77 -13.92 2.36
CA LEU A 173 -22.88 -12.58 1.78
C LEU A 173 -24.00 -12.51 0.74
N PHE A 174 -24.11 -13.52 -0.13
CA PHE A 174 -25.15 -13.61 -1.15
C PHE A 174 -26.56 -13.69 -0.55
N LEU A 175 -26.73 -14.42 0.56
CA LEU A 175 -27.99 -14.48 1.31
C LEU A 175 -28.33 -13.16 1.99
N GLY A 176 -27.32 -12.39 2.41
CA GLY A 176 -27.47 -11.04 2.99
C GLY A 176 -28.08 -11.04 4.40
N GLN A 177 -27.92 -12.14 5.14
CA GLN A 177 -28.31 -12.30 6.55
C GLN A 177 -27.12 -12.02 7.49
N GLY A 178 -27.38 -11.67 8.75
CA GLY A 178 -26.34 -11.55 9.79
C GLY A 178 -25.23 -10.53 9.48
N ARG A 179 -25.59 -9.39 8.88
CA ARG A 179 -24.64 -8.43 8.25
C ARG A 179 -23.43 -8.05 9.10
N SER A 180 -23.61 -7.78 10.40
CA SER A 180 -22.50 -7.41 11.27
C SER A 180 -21.46 -8.54 11.39
N VAL A 181 -21.93 -9.79 11.49
CA VAL A 181 -21.07 -10.97 11.52
C VAL A 181 -20.40 -11.18 10.17
N THR A 182 -21.15 -11.08 9.07
CA THR A 182 -20.55 -11.27 7.73
C THR A 182 -19.53 -10.18 7.40
N HIS A 183 -19.73 -8.92 7.82
CA HIS A 183 -18.73 -7.87 7.65
C HIS A 183 -17.45 -8.17 8.45
N LEU A 184 -17.58 -8.65 9.68
CA LEU A 184 -16.43 -9.06 10.50
C LEU A 184 -15.67 -10.23 9.84
N LEU A 185 -16.38 -11.23 9.33
CA LEU A 185 -15.77 -12.34 8.59
C LEU A 185 -15.08 -11.86 7.30
N THR A 186 -15.70 -10.92 6.57
CA THR A 186 -15.08 -10.30 5.39
C THR A 186 -13.81 -9.55 5.76
N SER A 187 -13.80 -8.77 6.84
CA SER A 187 -12.59 -8.11 7.36
C SER A 187 -11.52 -9.12 7.74
N GLY A 188 -11.87 -10.20 8.45
CA GLY A 188 -10.92 -11.25 8.83
C GLY A 188 -10.33 -11.99 7.64
N MET A 189 -11.16 -12.33 6.64
CA MET A 189 -10.71 -12.97 5.41
C MET A 189 -9.82 -12.04 4.57
N LEU A 190 -10.21 -10.76 4.44
CA LEU A 190 -9.39 -9.76 3.74
C LEU A 190 -8.05 -9.55 4.46
N PHE A 191 -8.04 -9.51 5.79
CA PHE A 191 -6.79 -9.44 6.57
C PHE A 191 -5.88 -10.63 6.29
N LEU A 192 -6.42 -11.84 6.22
CA LEU A 192 -5.66 -13.03 5.85
C LEU A 192 -5.08 -12.93 4.42
N PHE A 193 -5.86 -12.42 3.45
CA PHE A 193 -5.40 -12.20 2.07
C PHE A 193 -4.27 -11.17 1.97
N LEU A 194 -4.22 -10.18 2.87
CA LEU A 194 -3.25 -9.09 2.83
C LEU A 194 -1.98 -9.38 3.64
N THR A 195 -1.99 -10.34 4.56
CA THR A 195 -0.89 -10.54 5.52
C THR A 195 0.03 -11.73 5.22
N ILE A 196 -0.11 -12.39 4.07
CA ILE A 196 0.73 -13.56 3.74
C ILE A 196 2.22 -13.20 3.77
N ALA A 197 2.65 -12.16 3.05
CA ALA A 197 4.05 -11.71 3.06
C ALA A 197 4.53 -11.29 4.46
N LEU A 198 3.69 -10.58 5.22
CA LEU A 198 4.00 -10.16 6.59
C LEU A 198 4.31 -11.34 7.51
N ILE A 199 3.57 -12.45 7.36
CA ILE A 199 3.73 -13.64 8.20
C ILE A 199 4.87 -14.52 7.68
N ILE A 200 4.88 -14.86 6.39
CA ILE A 200 5.85 -15.80 5.79
C ILE A 200 7.28 -15.26 5.85
N TYR A 201 7.44 -13.93 5.73
CA TYR A 201 8.73 -13.24 5.79
C TYR A 201 8.91 -12.46 7.10
N PRO A 202 9.20 -13.14 8.23
CA PRO A 202 9.34 -12.48 9.53
C PRO A 202 10.42 -11.39 9.53
N LEU A 203 11.50 -11.58 8.77
CA LEU A 203 12.59 -10.61 8.65
C LEU A 203 12.18 -9.35 7.86
N GLY A 204 11.23 -9.47 6.93
CA GLY A 204 10.74 -8.38 6.08
C GLY A 204 10.71 -8.78 4.60
N TYR A 205 10.03 -7.98 3.79
CA TYR A 205 9.82 -8.25 2.37
C TYR A 205 9.92 -6.96 1.57
N GLY A 206 10.73 -6.98 0.51
CA GLY A 206 11.03 -5.83 -0.34
C GLY A 206 11.97 -4.81 0.33
N PHE A 207 12.73 -4.06 -0.46
CA PHE A 207 13.71 -3.08 0.03
C PHE A 207 13.05 -1.83 0.63
N ASP A 208 12.01 -1.29 -0.01
CA ASP A 208 11.33 -0.05 0.38
C ASP A 208 10.87 -0.09 1.84
N THR A 209 10.34 -1.21 2.31
CA THR A 209 9.88 -1.37 3.70
C THR A 209 11.03 -1.18 4.71
N PHE A 210 12.24 -1.64 4.40
CA PHE A 210 13.38 -1.44 5.32
C PHE A 210 13.85 0.02 5.35
N ILE A 211 13.83 0.73 4.21
CA ILE A 211 14.16 2.17 4.19
C ILE A 211 13.19 2.93 5.07
N HIS A 212 11.89 2.73 4.89
CA HIS A 212 10.88 3.45 5.64
C HIS A 212 10.96 3.14 7.14
N GLN A 213 11.10 1.86 7.51
CA GLN A 213 11.26 1.48 8.92
C GLN A 213 12.52 2.07 9.56
N ALA A 214 13.65 2.09 8.85
CA ALA A 214 14.87 2.70 9.35
C ALA A 214 14.72 4.22 9.48
N THR A 215 14.05 4.88 8.52
CA THR A 215 13.76 6.32 8.60
C THR A 215 12.85 6.63 9.79
N GLU A 216 11.79 5.87 9.98
CA GLU A 216 10.87 6.03 11.09
C GLU A 216 11.56 5.79 12.44
N GLN A 217 12.43 4.78 12.53
CA GLN A 217 13.23 4.51 13.73
C GLN A 217 14.22 5.64 14.04
N HIS A 218 14.86 6.18 13.00
CA HIS A 218 15.74 7.34 13.13
C HIS A 218 14.96 8.57 13.61
N ILE A 219 13.83 8.90 12.98
CA ILE A 219 12.98 10.03 13.42
C ILE A 219 12.46 9.81 14.84
N ALA A 220 12.07 8.59 15.21
CA ALA A 220 11.62 8.30 16.58
C ALA A 220 12.71 8.55 17.63
N THR A 221 13.97 8.41 17.25
CA THR A 221 15.14 8.57 18.14
C THR A 221 15.63 10.02 18.16
N PHE A 222 15.77 10.65 16.99
CA PHE A 222 16.41 11.96 16.83
C PHE A 222 15.42 13.11 16.59
N GLY A 223 14.13 12.80 16.41
CA GLY A 223 13.05 13.75 16.16
C GLY A 223 12.92 14.19 14.70
N SER A 224 13.94 14.05 13.86
CA SER A 224 13.84 14.39 12.44
C SER A 224 14.87 13.63 11.59
N ILE A 225 14.72 13.70 10.27
CA ILE A 225 15.74 13.29 9.30
C ILE A 225 15.87 14.37 8.22
N THR A 226 17.09 14.61 7.73
CA THR A 226 17.37 15.62 6.70
C THR A 226 17.99 15.01 5.44
N PRO A 227 17.62 15.47 4.24
CA PRO A 227 16.59 16.46 3.95
C PRO A 227 15.18 15.93 4.26
N GLN A 228 14.26 16.80 4.67
CA GLN A 228 12.86 16.43 4.92
C GLN A 228 12.09 16.40 3.59
N PRO A 229 11.68 15.21 3.09
CA PRO A 229 10.96 15.13 1.82
C PRO A 229 9.52 15.58 1.99
N LEU A 230 8.99 16.36 1.03
CA LEU A 230 7.59 16.81 1.00
C LEU A 230 6.56 15.68 0.91
N TYR A 231 7.02 14.47 0.60
CA TYR A 231 6.23 13.24 0.47
C TYR A 231 6.60 12.24 1.58
N TYR A 232 5.76 11.23 1.81
CA TYR A 232 5.89 10.16 2.82
C TYR A 232 5.65 10.59 4.28
N THR A 233 5.79 11.88 4.60
CA THR A 233 5.61 12.39 5.98
C THR A 233 4.29 11.95 6.62
N GLY A 234 3.21 11.87 5.85
CA GLY A 234 1.92 11.44 6.38
C GLY A 234 1.90 10.00 6.88
N GLN A 235 2.65 9.07 6.26
CA GLN A 235 2.81 7.72 6.80
C GLN A 235 3.64 7.77 8.08
N TYR A 236 4.82 8.41 8.02
CA TYR A 236 5.75 8.45 9.14
C TYR A 236 5.09 9.01 10.40
N VAL A 237 4.31 10.08 10.27
CA VAL A 237 3.55 10.68 11.36
C VAL A 237 2.58 9.68 12.00
N LEU A 238 1.88 8.84 11.23
CA LEU A 238 0.98 7.84 11.81
C LEU A 238 1.75 6.75 12.57
N VAL A 239 2.89 6.32 12.04
CA VAL A 239 3.75 5.34 12.73
C VAL A 239 4.34 5.93 14.00
N LEU A 240 4.87 7.15 13.94
CA LEU A 240 5.47 7.86 15.08
C LEU A 240 4.45 8.21 16.16
N LEU A 241 3.24 8.65 15.81
CA LEU A 241 2.15 8.84 16.78
C LEU A 241 1.78 7.52 17.46
N THR A 242 1.73 6.44 16.68
CA THR A 242 1.45 5.10 17.20
C THR A 242 2.54 4.64 18.16
N HIS A 243 3.80 4.90 17.82
CA HIS A 243 4.96 4.58 18.63
C HIS A 243 5.03 5.41 19.92
N HIS A 244 5.04 6.74 19.82
CA HIS A 244 5.25 7.61 20.97
C HIS A 244 4.05 7.65 21.93
N LEU A 245 2.82 7.54 21.45
CA LEU A 245 1.62 7.66 22.30
C LEU A 245 1.12 6.32 22.84
N PHE A 246 1.39 5.24 22.13
CA PHE A 246 0.86 3.92 22.45
C PHE A 246 1.94 2.85 22.63
N PHE A 247 3.22 3.24 22.61
CA PHE A 247 4.38 2.37 22.88
C PHE A 247 4.44 1.12 22.01
N LEU A 248 3.81 1.14 20.83
CA LEU A 248 3.97 0.06 19.87
C LEU A 248 5.35 0.19 19.22
N PRO A 249 6.11 -0.91 19.06
CA PRO A 249 7.39 -0.86 18.36
C PRO A 249 7.19 -0.33 16.94
N VAL A 250 8.09 0.56 16.48
CA VAL A 250 8.02 1.22 15.16
C VAL A 250 7.79 0.18 14.06
N ILE A 251 8.57 -0.90 14.05
CA ILE A 251 8.47 -1.97 13.05
C ILE A 251 7.07 -2.60 13.00
N TRP A 252 6.42 -2.82 14.15
CA TRP A 252 5.07 -3.42 14.18
C TRP A 252 3.99 -2.41 13.85
N ALA A 253 4.16 -1.15 14.27
CA ALA A 253 3.29 -0.06 13.89
C ALA A 253 3.29 0.13 12.36
N ASP A 254 4.47 0.12 11.72
CA ASP A 254 4.62 0.15 10.27
C ASP A 254 4.01 -1.10 9.61
N LYS A 255 4.52 -2.31 9.90
CA LYS A 255 4.10 -3.55 9.21
C LYS A 255 2.59 -3.76 9.19
N LEU A 256 1.89 -3.42 10.28
CA LEU A 256 0.46 -3.62 10.40
C LEU A 256 -0.39 -2.45 9.86
N LEU A 257 0.16 -1.24 9.73
CA LEU A 257 -0.61 -0.03 9.43
C LEU A 257 -1.53 -0.22 8.21
N VAL A 258 -0.97 -0.54 7.04
CA VAL A 258 -1.74 -0.61 5.80
C VAL A 258 -2.61 -1.88 5.73
N PRO A 259 -2.09 -3.11 5.94
CA PRO A 259 -2.91 -4.32 5.84
C PRO A 259 -4.10 -4.32 6.81
N LEU A 260 -3.89 -3.83 8.04
CA LEU A 260 -4.93 -3.79 9.06
C LEU A 260 -5.99 -2.71 8.74
N LEU A 261 -5.57 -1.49 8.38
CA LEU A 261 -6.51 -0.43 8.03
C LEU A 261 -7.32 -0.80 6.78
N ALA A 262 -6.71 -1.40 5.77
CA ALA A 262 -7.40 -1.86 4.57
C ALA A 262 -8.46 -2.92 4.92
N ALA A 263 -8.09 -3.94 5.72
CA ALA A 263 -9.00 -5.01 6.13
C ALA A 263 -10.19 -4.53 6.97
N LEU A 264 -9.99 -3.51 7.82
CA LEU A 264 -11.04 -2.98 8.69
C LEU A 264 -11.92 -1.93 7.99
N LEU A 265 -11.34 -1.02 7.21
CA LEU A 265 -12.06 0.12 6.65
C LEU A 265 -12.72 -0.19 5.29
N LEU A 266 -12.08 -0.97 4.41
CA LEU A 266 -12.61 -1.22 3.06
C LEU A 266 -13.97 -1.94 3.05
N PRO A 267 -14.20 -3.01 3.85
CA PRO A 267 -15.51 -3.66 3.88
C PRO A 267 -16.64 -2.71 4.28
N LEU A 268 -16.38 -1.84 5.27
CA LEU A 268 -17.35 -0.86 5.75
C LEU A 268 -17.59 0.27 4.73
N ALA A 269 -16.52 0.76 4.09
CA ALA A 269 -16.60 1.78 3.06
C ALA A 269 -17.32 1.29 1.80
N TRP A 270 -16.97 0.08 1.34
CA TRP A 270 -17.62 -0.56 0.20
C TRP A 270 -19.10 -0.79 0.45
N TYR A 271 -19.47 -1.37 1.59
CA TYR A 271 -20.87 -1.59 1.93
C TYR A 271 -21.66 -0.27 2.00
N HIS A 272 -21.06 0.79 2.58
CA HIS A 272 -21.70 2.11 2.63
C HIS A 272 -21.97 2.68 1.22
N ALA A 273 -20.98 2.63 0.32
CA ALA A 273 -21.15 3.06 -1.07
C ALA A 273 -22.19 2.19 -1.80
N ALA A 274 -22.09 0.87 -1.66
CA ALA A 274 -22.97 -0.11 -2.30
C ALA A 274 -24.44 0.05 -1.87
N LEU A 275 -24.69 0.36 -0.60
CA LEU A 275 -26.04 0.60 -0.09
C LEU A 275 -26.77 1.71 -0.86
N ARG A 276 -26.04 2.75 -1.26
CA ARG A 276 -26.58 3.91 -1.99
C ARG A 276 -26.62 3.71 -3.49
N LEU A 277 -25.65 2.99 -4.04
CA LEU A 277 -25.64 2.66 -5.47
C LEU A 277 -26.75 1.65 -5.82
N LEU A 278 -26.99 0.67 -4.94
CA LEU A 278 -27.83 -0.50 -5.25
C LEU A 278 -29.21 -0.45 -4.60
N HIS A 279 -29.42 0.38 -3.58
CA HIS A 279 -30.70 0.55 -2.87
C HIS A 279 -31.27 -0.72 -2.20
N ASP A 280 -30.57 -1.85 -2.26
CA ASP A 280 -30.92 -3.11 -1.62
C ASP A 280 -29.78 -3.56 -0.69
N LYS A 281 -30.08 -3.68 0.61
CA LYS A 281 -29.12 -4.08 1.64
C LYS A 281 -28.53 -5.48 1.40
N ARG A 282 -29.33 -6.44 0.92
CA ARG A 282 -28.86 -7.80 0.65
C ARG A 282 -27.95 -7.85 -0.57
N ILE A 283 -28.25 -7.07 -1.60
CA ILE A 283 -27.40 -6.98 -2.80
C ILE A 283 -26.11 -6.21 -2.48
N ALA A 284 -26.20 -5.14 -1.69
CA ALA A 284 -25.03 -4.41 -1.19
C ALA A 284 -24.10 -5.28 -0.31
N THR A 285 -24.66 -6.18 0.51
CA THR A 285 -23.84 -7.17 1.24
C THR A 285 -23.22 -8.19 0.26
N ALA A 286 -23.98 -8.68 -0.72
CA ALA A 286 -23.46 -9.63 -1.72
C ALA A 286 -22.32 -9.05 -2.57
N SER A 287 -22.35 -7.74 -2.86
CA SER A 287 -21.30 -7.09 -3.66
C SER A 287 -19.95 -7.01 -2.95
N LEU A 288 -19.86 -7.28 -1.63
CA LEU A 288 -18.59 -7.32 -0.89
C LEU A 288 -17.62 -8.37 -1.42
N ILE A 289 -18.11 -9.40 -2.13
CA ILE A 289 -17.26 -10.36 -2.84
C ILE A 289 -16.32 -9.63 -3.82
N GLY A 290 -16.77 -8.50 -4.39
CA GLY A 290 -15.98 -7.67 -5.31
C GLY A 290 -14.73 -7.04 -4.69
N LEU A 291 -14.63 -6.94 -3.36
CA LEU A 291 -13.42 -6.46 -2.68
C LEU A 291 -12.21 -7.33 -2.99
N PHE A 292 -12.43 -8.64 -3.12
CA PHE A 292 -11.38 -9.61 -3.38
C PHE A 292 -10.93 -9.63 -4.85
N LEU A 293 -11.53 -8.80 -5.70
CA LEU A 293 -11.14 -8.57 -7.10
C LEU A 293 -10.39 -7.25 -7.29
N LEU A 294 -10.25 -6.43 -6.23
CA LEU A 294 -9.42 -5.22 -6.28
C LEU A 294 -7.93 -5.59 -6.46
N PRO A 295 -7.08 -4.68 -6.96
CA PRO A 295 -5.63 -4.89 -7.01
C PRO A 295 -5.03 -4.88 -5.58
N LEU A 296 -5.12 -6.02 -4.89
CA LEU A 296 -4.80 -6.16 -3.47
C LEU A 296 -3.31 -5.97 -3.16
N SER A 297 -2.42 -6.09 -4.16
CA SER A 297 -0.98 -5.87 -4.03
C SER A 297 -0.63 -4.47 -3.48
N SER A 298 -1.52 -3.50 -3.61
CA SER A 298 -1.35 -2.17 -3.00
C SER A 298 -1.30 -2.17 -1.47
N TRP A 299 -1.75 -3.25 -0.81
CA TRP A 299 -1.96 -3.27 0.65
C TRP A 299 -1.36 -4.48 1.37
N ILE A 300 -0.47 -5.24 0.72
CA ILE A 300 0.20 -6.39 1.35
C ILE A 300 1.39 -6.01 2.23
N VAL A 301 1.95 -4.82 2.00
CA VAL A 301 3.02 -4.21 2.79
C VAL A 301 2.72 -2.74 3.01
N THR A 302 3.20 -2.18 4.13
CA THR A 302 3.12 -0.75 4.37
C THR A 302 4.18 -0.04 3.53
N THR A 303 3.68 0.82 2.65
CA THR A 303 4.47 1.78 1.88
C THR A 303 3.65 3.07 1.76
N PRO A 304 4.29 4.23 1.56
CA PRO A 304 3.55 5.48 1.44
C PRO A 304 2.57 5.45 0.27
N GLN A 305 2.95 4.83 -0.85
CA GLN A 305 2.04 4.62 -1.98
C GLN A 305 0.85 3.73 -1.59
N GLY A 306 1.07 2.63 -0.87
CA GLY A 306 0.00 1.73 -0.44
C GLY A 306 -1.01 2.40 0.50
N LEU A 307 -0.52 3.19 1.47
CA LEU A 307 -1.37 3.97 2.36
C LEU A 307 -2.15 5.06 1.60
N ALA A 308 -1.49 5.77 0.67
CA ALA A 308 -2.15 6.77 -0.16
C ALA A 308 -3.21 6.14 -1.09
N ASN A 309 -2.92 4.98 -1.67
CA ASN A 309 -3.87 4.18 -2.46
C ASN A 309 -5.11 3.82 -1.63
N LEU A 310 -4.93 3.42 -0.36
CA LEU A 310 -6.04 3.17 0.55
C LEU A 310 -6.87 4.45 0.77
N PHE A 311 -6.22 5.59 1.03
CA PHE A 311 -6.91 6.86 1.25
C PHE A 311 -7.65 7.37 0.00
N VAL A 312 -7.08 7.17 -1.19
CA VAL A 312 -7.77 7.44 -2.48
C VAL A 312 -9.05 6.63 -2.56
N LEU A 313 -8.98 5.31 -2.38
CA LEU A 313 -10.15 4.44 -2.50
C LEU A 313 -11.21 4.78 -1.43
N LEU A 314 -10.80 5.00 -0.18
CA LEU A 314 -11.72 5.42 0.89
C LEU A 314 -12.39 6.77 0.59
N THR A 315 -11.67 7.73 0.02
CA THR A 315 -12.23 9.03 -0.40
C THR A 315 -13.23 8.87 -1.55
N ILE A 316 -12.92 8.03 -2.54
CA ILE A 316 -13.82 7.70 -3.66
C ILE A 316 -15.11 7.06 -3.13
N LEU A 317 -14.99 6.05 -2.26
CA LEU A 317 -16.14 5.37 -1.65
C LEU A 317 -16.94 6.29 -0.72
N ALA A 318 -16.29 7.20 -0.01
CA ALA A 318 -16.95 8.23 0.80
C ALA A 318 -17.74 9.23 -0.07
N SER A 319 -17.24 9.53 -1.26
CA SER A 319 -17.88 10.46 -2.19
C SER A 319 -19.09 9.84 -2.91
N ALA A 320 -19.14 8.52 -3.14
CA ALA A 320 -20.22 7.88 -3.90
C ALA A 320 -21.65 8.15 -3.33
N PRO A 321 -21.90 8.02 -2.01
CA PRO A 321 -23.16 8.45 -1.39
C PRO A 321 -23.52 9.92 -1.64
N LEU A 322 -22.52 10.81 -1.61
CA LEU A 322 -22.70 12.24 -1.90
C LEU A 322 -23.12 12.42 -3.36
N LEU A 323 -22.50 11.68 -4.29
CA LEU A 323 -22.81 11.80 -5.72
C LEU A 323 -24.23 11.33 -6.05
N ILE A 324 -24.72 10.28 -5.40
CA ILE A 324 -26.01 9.65 -5.74
C ILE A 324 -27.16 10.22 -4.90
N ALA A 325 -26.99 10.27 -3.58
CA ALA A 325 -28.06 10.59 -2.63
C ALA A 325 -27.91 11.97 -1.97
N ARG A 326 -26.81 12.71 -2.25
CA ARG A 326 -26.43 13.94 -1.52
C ARG A 326 -26.30 13.71 -0.01
N GLU A 327 -25.94 12.49 0.37
CA GLU A 327 -25.70 12.09 1.75
C GLU A 327 -24.21 11.86 2.00
N GLY A 328 -23.76 12.02 3.24
CA GLY A 328 -22.36 11.82 3.64
C GLY A 328 -21.55 13.12 3.67
N PRO A 329 -20.21 13.03 3.61
CA PRO A 329 -19.36 14.21 3.73
C PRO A 329 -19.60 15.17 2.56
N ARG A 330 -19.72 16.47 2.86
CA ARG A 330 -19.80 17.53 1.86
C ARG A 330 -18.48 17.59 1.07
N PRO A 331 -18.49 18.07 -0.20
CA PRO A 331 -17.27 18.16 -1.01
C PRO A 331 -16.09 18.81 -0.26
N PHE A 332 -16.28 19.96 0.38
CA PHE A 332 -15.19 20.62 1.11
C PHE A 332 -14.63 19.80 2.28
N GLN A 333 -15.43 18.91 2.89
CA GLN A 333 -14.95 18.04 3.96
C GLN A 333 -13.98 16.99 3.42
N LEU A 334 -14.14 16.57 2.16
CA LEU A 334 -13.20 15.67 1.48
C LEU A 334 -11.83 16.32 1.20
N LEU A 335 -11.70 17.64 1.39
CA LEU A 335 -10.39 18.30 1.30
C LEU A 335 -9.41 17.76 2.34
N LEU A 336 -9.87 17.47 3.56
CA LEU A 336 -9.00 16.94 4.62
C LEU A 336 -8.33 15.61 4.23
N PRO A 337 -9.07 14.53 3.87
CA PRO A 337 -8.45 13.29 3.42
C PRO A 337 -7.66 13.45 2.12
N THR A 338 -8.03 14.40 1.25
CA THR A 338 -7.29 14.70 0.02
C THR A 338 -5.91 15.29 0.33
N LEU A 339 -5.83 16.26 1.25
CA LEU A 339 -4.56 16.83 1.72
C LEU A 339 -3.72 15.79 2.45
N ALA A 340 -4.34 14.95 3.28
CA ALA A 340 -3.65 13.84 3.92
C ALA A 340 -3.04 12.90 2.89
N THR A 341 -3.79 12.54 1.83
CA THR A 341 -3.27 11.69 0.73
C THR A 341 -2.09 12.35 0.03
N LEU A 342 -2.12 13.67 -0.20
CA LEU A 342 -1.02 14.42 -0.83
C LEU A 342 0.25 14.41 0.03
N LEU A 343 0.12 14.57 1.35
CA LEU A 343 1.22 14.52 2.32
C LEU A 343 1.78 13.10 2.51
N ILE A 344 0.96 12.08 2.27
CA ILE A 344 1.41 10.68 2.25
C ILE A 344 2.16 10.39 0.93
N HIS A 345 1.52 10.61 -0.22
CA HIS A 345 2.14 10.36 -1.53
C HIS A 345 1.54 11.21 -2.67
N PRO A 346 2.31 12.10 -3.32
CA PRO A 346 1.82 12.98 -4.38
C PRO A 346 1.25 12.28 -5.61
N LEU A 347 1.84 11.15 -6.04
CA LEU A 347 1.35 10.37 -7.19
C LEU A 347 -0.15 9.99 -7.08
N ALA A 348 -0.62 9.72 -5.86
CA ALA A 348 -2.02 9.42 -5.57
C ALA A 348 -2.81 10.68 -5.16
N GLY A 349 -2.18 11.61 -4.42
CA GLY A 349 -2.82 12.82 -3.92
C GLY A 349 -3.17 13.85 -5.00
N ILE A 350 -2.32 14.02 -6.03
CA ILE A 350 -2.56 14.97 -7.13
C ILE A 350 -3.83 14.60 -7.93
N PRO A 351 -4.00 13.35 -8.42
CA PRO A 351 -5.24 12.94 -9.07
C PRO A 351 -6.47 13.11 -8.17
N LEU A 352 -6.34 12.84 -6.87
CA LEU A 352 -7.44 13.00 -5.92
C LEU A 352 -7.81 14.48 -5.69
N LEU A 353 -6.83 15.39 -5.69
CA LEU A 353 -7.06 16.82 -5.59
C LEU A 353 -7.80 17.35 -6.83
N LEU A 354 -7.42 16.90 -8.02
CA LEU A 354 -8.09 17.27 -9.26
C LEU A 354 -9.49 16.65 -9.35
N TYR A 355 -9.68 15.43 -8.85
CA TYR A 355 -11.01 14.84 -8.67
C TYR A 355 -11.89 15.71 -7.76
N LEU A 356 -11.37 16.18 -6.62
CA LEU A 356 -12.10 17.06 -5.73
C LEU A 356 -12.44 18.39 -6.40
N ALA A 357 -11.53 18.96 -7.19
CA ALA A 357 -11.80 20.15 -8.00
C ALA A 357 -12.97 19.91 -8.98
N PHE A 358 -13.03 18.75 -9.63
CA PHE A 358 -14.17 18.35 -10.47
C PHE A 358 -15.48 18.22 -9.69
N LEU A 359 -15.43 17.73 -8.44
CA LEU A 359 -16.62 17.64 -7.60
C LEU A 359 -17.17 19.03 -7.26
N LEU A 360 -16.28 20.00 -7.01
CA LEU A 360 -16.64 21.38 -6.70
C LEU A 360 -17.10 22.16 -7.94
N SER A 361 -16.65 21.79 -9.14
CA SER A 361 -16.94 22.51 -10.40
C SER A 361 -18.21 22.05 -11.14
N ARG A 362 -19.08 21.25 -10.51
CA ARG A 362 -20.18 20.56 -11.20
C ARG A 362 -21.20 21.53 -11.81
N PRO A 363 -21.38 21.55 -13.15
CA PRO A 363 -22.34 22.46 -13.80
C PRO A 363 -23.79 22.25 -13.33
N SER A 364 -24.17 21.03 -12.97
CA SER A 364 -25.54 20.68 -12.55
C SER A 364 -25.95 21.23 -11.18
N GLU A 365 -25.00 21.73 -10.39
CA GLU A 365 -25.25 22.34 -9.07
C GLU A 365 -25.02 23.85 -9.07
N VAL A 366 -24.52 24.38 -10.19
CA VAL A 366 -24.21 25.79 -10.40
C VAL A 366 -25.41 26.47 -11.06
N GLN A 367 -25.66 27.75 -10.75
CA GLN A 367 -26.75 28.51 -11.37
C GLN A 367 -26.64 28.50 -12.90
N LYS A 368 -27.78 28.48 -13.62
CA LYS A 368 -27.84 28.43 -15.10
C LYS A 368 -26.92 29.44 -15.79
N GLN A 369 -26.75 30.64 -15.22
CA GLN A 369 -25.88 31.70 -15.76
C GLN A 369 -24.38 31.35 -15.71
N GLN A 370 -23.96 30.49 -14.80
CA GLN A 370 -22.57 30.08 -14.57
C GLN A 370 -22.23 28.71 -15.17
N GLU A 371 -23.19 28.00 -15.79
CA GLU A 371 -22.98 26.67 -16.38
C GLU A 371 -21.89 26.66 -17.47
N ARG A 372 -21.82 27.71 -18.29
CA ARG A 372 -20.79 27.84 -19.34
C ARG A 372 -19.40 27.91 -18.72
N PHE A 373 -19.24 28.70 -17.66
CA PHE A 373 -17.98 28.83 -16.93
C PHE A 373 -17.61 27.51 -16.25
N ALA A 374 -18.56 26.86 -15.56
CA ALA A 374 -18.34 25.56 -14.91
C ALA A 374 -17.90 24.47 -15.91
N ARG A 375 -18.45 24.49 -17.13
CA ARG A 375 -18.06 23.57 -18.21
C ARG A 375 -16.64 23.84 -18.71
N ILE A 376 -16.29 25.09 -18.97
CA ILE A 376 -14.93 25.49 -19.39
C ILE A 376 -13.93 25.10 -18.29
N PHE A 377 -14.25 25.43 -17.03
CA PHE A 377 -13.41 25.09 -15.89
C PHE A 377 -13.24 23.57 -15.73
N SER A 378 -14.29 22.77 -15.94
CA SER A 378 -14.19 21.31 -15.93
C SER A 378 -13.30 20.77 -17.07
N VAL A 379 -13.32 21.39 -18.26
CA VAL A 379 -12.39 21.03 -19.35
C VAL A 379 -10.96 21.39 -18.98
N ILE A 380 -10.73 22.56 -18.37
CA ILE A 380 -9.41 22.96 -17.88
C ILE A 380 -8.89 21.95 -16.83
N ILE A 381 -9.71 21.57 -15.85
CA ILE A 381 -9.32 20.56 -14.84
C ILE A 381 -9.00 19.22 -15.52
N PHE A 382 -9.77 18.82 -16.54
CA PHE A 382 -9.47 17.59 -17.30
C PHE A 382 -8.10 17.64 -17.94
N VAL A 383 -7.82 18.71 -18.69
CA VAL A 383 -6.52 18.92 -19.34
C VAL A 383 -5.40 18.96 -18.32
N LEU A 384 -5.59 19.68 -17.20
CA LEU A 384 -4.63 19.69 -16.10
C LEU A 384 -4.41 18.30 -15.53
N THR A 385 -5.44 17.46 -15.40
CA THR A 385 -5.30 16.08 -14.91
C THR A 385 -4.48 15.21 -15.86
N CYS A 386 -4.66 15.36 -17.18
CA CYS A 386 -3.86 14.64 -18.16
C CYS A 386 -2.37 15.05 -18.16
N LEU A 387 -2.05 16.26 -17.68
CA LEU A 387 -0.69 16.80 -17.69
C LEU A 387 -0.03 16.79 -16.31
N ALA A 388 -0.80 16.72 -15.22
CA ALA A 388 -0.30 16.97 -13.87
C ALA A 388 0.79 15.98 -13.44
N LEU A 389 0.65 14.69 -13.75
CA LEU A 389 1.66 13.70 -13.35
C LEU A 389 2.96 13.84 -14.17
N PRO A 390 2.94 13.86 -15.52
CA PRO A 390 4.13 14.17 -16.32
C PRO A 390 4.84 15.46 -15.87
N LEU A 391 4.08 16.53 -15.65
CA LEU A 391 4.65 17.79 -15.17
C LEU A 391 5.25 17.65 -13.77
N SER A 392 4.63 16.89 -12.87
CA SER A 392 5.19 16.65 -11.53
C SER A 392 6.51 15.87 -11.58
N PHE A 393 6.64 14.88 -12.48
CA PHE A 393 7.89 14.14 -12.68
C PHE A 393 8.97 15.04 -13.28
N LEU A 394 8.62 15.87 -14.26
CA LEU A 394 9.55 16.85 -14.84
C LEU A 394 10.05 17.84 -13.79
N LEU A 395 9.15 18.41 -12.99
CA LEU A 395 9.51 19.32 -11.91
C LEU A 395 10.39 18.63 -10.87
N ASN A 396 10.07 17.39 -10.49
CA ASN A 396 10.88 16.62 -9.55
C ASN A 396 12.28 16.35 -10.10
N ALA A 397 12.40 15.97 -11.37
CA ALA A 397 13.70 15.74 -11.99
C ALA A 397 14.54 17.02 -12.07
N LEU A 398 13.92 18.17 -12.36
CA LEU A 398 14.60 19.47 -12.34
C LEU A 398 15.12 19.82 -10.94
N VAL A 399 14.32 19.61 -9.90
CA VAL A 399 14.72 19.87 -8.51
C VAL A 399 15.80 18.88 -8.03
N ALA A 400 15.71 17.62 -8.46
CA ALA A 400 16.65 16.57 -8.09
C ALA A 400 17.90 16.52 -8.98
N HIS A 401 18.04 17.44 -9.94
CA HIS A 401 19.12 17.43 -10.95
C HIS A 401 19.25 16.10 -11.72
N GLN A 402 18.13 15.43 -11.95
CA GLN A 402 18.05 14.18 -12.72
C GLN A 402 17.66 14.44 -14.17
N THR A 403 18.07 13.55 -15.07
CA THR A 403 17.69 13.61 -16.48
C THR A 403 16.48 12.72 -16.76
N ILE A 404 15.55 13.24 -17.57
CA ILE A 404 14.44 12.51 -18.16
C ILE A 404 14.57 12.64 -19.67
N ALA A 405 14.59 11.51 -20.37
CA ALA A 405 14.57 11.49 -21.83
C ALA A 405 13.13 11.33 -22.33
N PHE A 406 12.85 11.86 -23.52
CA PHE A 406 11.56 11.78 -24.19
C PHE A 406 11.71 11.07 -25.53
N SER A 407 11.03 9.94 -25.69
CA SER A 407 11.08 9.11 -26.89
C SER A 407 9.73 9.15 -27.61
N TRP A 408 9.45 10.27 -28.28
CA TRP A 408 8.17 10.51 -28.96
C TRP A 408 7.84 9.47 -30.03
N ASP A 409 8.86 8.91 -30.68
CA ASP A 409 8.70 7.92 -31.75
C ASP A 409 8.02 6.63 -31.25
N ARG A 410 8.25 6.25 -29.99
CA ARG A 410 7.65 5.05 -29.37
C ARG A 410 6.13 5.12 -29.26
N LEU A 411 5.53 6.31 -29.28
CA LEU A 411 4.07 6.46 -29.25
C LEU A 411 3.41 6.00 -30.55
N TRP A 412 4.16 5.95 -31.66
CA TRP A 412 3.66 5.55 -32.97
C TRP A 412 4.11 4.14 -33.41
N HIS A 413 5.06 3.53 -32.69
CA HIS A 413 5.54 2.18 -32.96
C HIS A 413 4.72 1.12 -32.21
N LEU A 414 4.48 -0.01 -32.88
CA LEU A 414 3.76 -1.15 -32.29
C LEU A 414 4.47 -1.69 -31.03
N GLU A 415 5.79 -1.61 -30.97
CA GLU A 415 6.61 -1.97 -29.79
C GLU A 415 6.21 -1.15 -28.56
N GLY A 416 5.94 0.15 -28.70
CA GLY A 416 5.44 0.99 -27.61
C GLY A 416 3.99 0.68 -27.21
N MET A 417 3.25 -0.05 -28.05
CA MET A 417 1.87 -0.49 -27.78
C MET A 417 1.80 -1.92 -27.25
N GLU A 418 2.92 -2.67 -27.19
CA GLU A 418 2.95 -4.03 -26.66
C GLU A 418 2.42 -4.11 -25.24
N THR A 419 2.69 -3.09 -24.42
CA THR A 419 2.17 -2.98 -23.05
C THR A 419 0.64 -2.93 -23.03
N LEU A 420 0.00 -2.30 -24.03
CA LEU A 420 -1.46 -2.27 -24.16
C LEU A 420 -2.02 -3.56 -24.75
N VAL A 421 -1.30 -4.19 -25.68
CA VAL A 421 -1.65 -5.50 -26.25
C VAL A 421 -1.52 -6.60 -25.20
N SER A 422 -0.63 -6.44 -24.21
CA SER A 422 -0.44 -7.38 -23.11
C SER A 422 -1.74 -7.59 -22.29
N PHE A 423 -2.60 -6.57 -22.18
CA PHE A 423 -3.92 -6.70 -21.54
C PHE A 423 -4.85 -7.69 -22.24
N PHE A 424 -4.67 -7.91 -23.54
CA PHE A 424 -5.46 -8.83 -24.36
C PHE A 424 -4.75 -10.18 -24.58
N SER A 425 -3.56 -10.36 -24.01
CA SER A 425 -2.74 -11.53 -24.26
C SER A 425 -3.21 -12.72 -23.41
N PHE A 426 -3.54 -13.81 -24.09
CA PHE A 426 -3.76 -15.11 -23.47
C PHE A 426 -2.44 -15.81 -23.28
N HIS A 427 -2.11 -16.12 -22.03
CA HIS A 427 -0.94 -16.94 -21.72
C HIS A 427 -1.22 -18.38 -22.16
N ARG A 428 -0.24 -18.99 -22.82
CA ARG A 428 -0.37 -20.35 -23.38
C ARG A 428 0.87 -21.16 -23.00
N ILE A 429 0.88 -21.62 -21.77
CA ILE A 429 1.95 -22.51 -21.24
C ILE A 429 1.44 -23.96 -21.19
N PHE A 430 0.19 -24.19 -21.62
CA PHE A 430 -0.46 -25.50 -21.67
C PHE A 430 -0.70 -26.11 -20.28
N THR A 431 -0.93 -25.23 -19.31
CA THR A 431 -1.33 -25.56 -17.93
C THR A 431 -2.65 -24.87 -17.64
N PRO A 432 -3.82 -25.47 -17.99
CA PRO A 432 -5.08 -24.74 -18.11
C PRO A 432 -5.52 -23.92 -16.89
N LEU A 433 -5.23 -24.41 -15.68
CA LEU A 433 -5.52 -23.66 -14.45
C LEU A 433 -4.64 -22.42 -14.31
N LEU A 434 -3.34 -22.58 -14.52
CA LEU A 434 -2.37 -21.48 -14.42
C LEU A 434 -2.54 -20.49 -15.57
N ASP A 435 -2.77 -20.97 -16.79
CA ASP A 435 -3.12 -20.16 -17.96
C ASP A 435 -4.36 -19.30 -17.65
N GLY A 436 -5.40 -19.89 -17.03
CA GLY A 436 -6.59 -19.17 -16.59
C GLY A 436 -6.32 -18.11 -15.53
N VAL A 437 -5.47 -18.40 -14.55
CA VAL A 437 -5.04 -17.43 -13.53
C VAL A 437 -4.33 -16.24 -14.17
N TYR A 438 -3.32 -16.49 -15.01
CA TYR A 438 -2.54 -15.43 -15.65
C TYR A 438 -3.34 -14.62 -16.66
N SER A 439 -4.21 -15.27 -17.44
CA SER A 439 -5.14 -14.57 -18.34
C SER A 439 -6.16 -13.72 -17.58
N PHE A 440 -6.63 -14.15 -16.42
CA PHE A 440 -7.45 -13.30 -15.56
C PHE A 440 -6.66 -12.08 -15.07
N GLY A 441 -5.41 -12.28 -14.64
CA GLY A 441 -4.53 -11.20 -14.17
C GLY A 441 -4.29 -10.13 -15.22
N SER A 442 -3.89 -10.52 -16.44
CA SER A 442 -3.65 -9.59 -17.55
C SER A 442 -4.94 -8.89 -18.00
N ALA A 443 -6.08 -9.60 -17.99
CA ALA A 443 -7.37 -9.04 -18.37
C ALA A 443 -8.05 -8.23 -17.26
N LEU A 444 -7.54 -8.20 -16.02
CA LEU A 444 -8.21 -7.57 -14.88
C LEU A 444 -8.58 -6.09 -15.15
N PRO A 445 -7.69 -5.24 -15.71
CA PRO A 445 -8.05 -3.86 -16.03
C PRO A 445 -9.19 -3.77 -17.06
N LEU A 446 -9.18 -4.64 -18.07
CA LEU A 446 -10.24 -4.70 -19.09
C LEU A 446 -11.56 -5.19 -18.50
N ILE A 447 -11.54 -6.18 -17.60
CA ILE A 447 -12.73 -6.67 -16.91
C ILE A 447 -13.35 -5.54 -16.09
N PHE A 448 -12.56 -4.75 -15.37
CA PHE A 448 -13.03 -3.59 -14.63
C PHE A 448 -13.66 -2.54 -15.56
N CYS A 449 -12.98 -2.19 -16.66
CA CYS A 449 -13.51 -1.29 -17.67
C CYS A 449 -14.82 -1.80 -18.28
N ALA A 450 -14.90 -3.09 -18.62
CA ALA A 450 -16.10 -3.71 -19.19
C ALA A 450 -17.27 -3.69 -18.20
N ILE A 451 -17.05 -4.08 -16.94
CA ILE A 451 -18.06 -4.00 -15.89
C ILE A 451 -18.51 -2.55 -15.71
N ALA A 452 -17.59 -1.59 -15.69
CA ALA A 452 -17.91 -0.18 -15.52
C ALA A 452 -18.74 0.38 -16.68
N LEU A 453 -18.38 0.03 -17.93
CA LEU A 453 -19.11 0.42 -19.14
C LEU A 453 -20.50 -0.19 -19.19
N VAL A 454 -20.64 -1.48 -18.91
CA VAL A 454 -21.93 -2.17 -18.84
C VAL A 454 -22.79 -1.56 -17.73
N ALA A 455 -22.20 -1.29 -16.57
CA ALA A 455 -22.92 -0.69 -15.47
C ALA A 455 -23.42 0.72 -15.81
N TRP A 456 -22.55 1.53 -16.43
CA TRP A 456 -22.92 2.86 -16.91
C TRP A 456 -24.01 2.79 -17.98
N TRP A 457 -23.92 1.88 -18.96
CA TRP A 457 -24.91 1.72 -20.02
C TRP A 457 -26.28 1.33 -19.46
N ILE A 458 -26.35 0.23 -18.72
CA ILE A 458 -27.62 -0.27 -18.16
C ILE A 458 -28.19 0.75 -17.16
N GLY A 459 -27.32 1.35 -16.36
CA GLY A 459 -27.65 2.36 -15.36
C GLY A 459 -27.84 3.78 -15.91
N LYS A 460 -27.86 4.02 -17.23
CA LYS A 460 -27.92 5.39 -17.81
C LYS A 460 -29.01 6.29 -17.23
N ARG A 461 -30.12 5.72 -16.74
CA ARG A 461 -31.22 6.45 -16.08
C ARG A 461 -31.02 6.69 -14.57
N SER A 462 -30.24 5.86 -13.88
CA SER A 462 -30.06 5.90 -12.40
C SER A 462 -28.67 6.37 -11.96
N LEU A 463 -27.62 6.04 -12.73
CA LEU A 463 -26.23 6.45 -12.59
C LEU A 463 -25.94 7.67 -13.47
N ASP A 464 -26.88 8.62 -13.49
CA ASP A 464 -26.83 9.90 -14.20
C ASP A 464 -25.42 10.55 -14.15
N GLY A 465 -25.15 11.58 -14.96
CA GLY A 465 -23.86 12.27 -15.11
C GLY A 465 -23.13 12.70 -13.82
N ARG A 466 -23.74 12.48 -12.65
CA ARG A 466 -23.17 12.51 -11.29
C ARG A 466 -21.94 11.63 -11.08
N LEU A 467 -21.85 10.43 -11.68
CA LEU A 467 -20.62 9.59 -11.57
C LEU A 467 -19.56 9.95 -12.63
N ARG A 468 -19.88 10.85 -13.57
CA ARG A 468 -18.98 11.23 -14.67
C ARG A 468 -17.58 11.66 -14.22
N PRO A 469 -17.39 12.44 -13.11
CA PRO A 469 -16.05 12.83 -12.69
C PRO A 469 -15.11 11.64 -12.42
N LEU A 470 -15.64 10.53 -11.88
CA LEU A 470 -14.85 9.32 -11.65
C LEU A 470 -14.34 8.71 -12.97
N GLY A 471 -15.22 8.63 -13.98
CA GLY A 471 -14.84 8.15 -15.30
C GLY A 471 -13.87 9.08 -16.03
N LEU A 472 -14.00 10.40 -15.85
CA LEU A 472 -13.07 11.38 -16.43
C LEU A 472 -11.68 11.27 -15.80
N ILE A 473 -11.57 11.15 -14.48
CA ILE A 473 -10.28 10.96 -13.82
C ILE A 473 -9.66 9.62 -14.20
N SER A 474 -10.46 8.54 -14.25
CA SER A 474 -9.98 7.23 -14.71
C SER A 474 -9.42 7.30 -16.14
N MET A 475 -10.12 7.98 -17.05
CA MET A 475 -9.63 8.23 -18.42
C MET A 475 -8.36 9.09 -18.43
N ALA A 476 -8.30 10.16 -17.64
CA ALA A 476 -7.10 10.98 -17.55
C ALA A 476 -5.90 10.17 -17.02
N LEU A 477 -6.09 9.32 -16.01
CA LEU A 477 -5.06 8.42 -15.49
C LEU A 477 -4.63 7.38 -16.53
N PHE A 478 -5.54 6.88 -17.36
CA PHE A 478 -5.19 6.02 -18.49
C PHE A 478 -4.28 6.74 -19.50
N LEU A 479 -4.61 8.00 -19.84
CA LEU A 479 -3.77 8.81 -20.73
C LEU A 479 -2.40 9.09 -20.12
N ASN A 480 -2.34 9.37 -18.80
CA ASN A 480 -1.07 9.50 -18.08
C ASN A 480 -0.28 8.19 -18.12
N TYR A 481 -0.93 7.03 -17.90
CA TYR A 481 -0.29 5.72 -17.98
C TYR A 481 0.32 5.47 -19.36
N VAL A 482 -0.45 5.68 -20.43
CA VAL A 482 0.05 5.53 -21.81
C VAL A 482 1.23 6.49 -22.03
N PHE A 483 1.08 7.77 -21.69
CA PHE A 483 2.15 8.74 -21.90
C PHE A 483 3.43 8.37 -21.13
N LEU A 484 3.33 8.02 -19.85
CA LEU A 484 4.49 7.67 -19.03
C LEU A 484 5.13 6.33 -19.42
N SER A 485 4.34 5.34 -19.83
CA SER A 485 4.86 4.03 -20.23
C SER A 485 5.50 4.02 -21.62
N THR A 486 5.10 4.94 -22.52
CA THR A 486 5.62 4.96 -23.90
C THR A 486 6.59 6.10 -24.18
N VAL A 487 6.35 7.31 -23.66
CA VAL A 487 7.10 8.53 -24.05
C VAL A 487 8.22 8.86 -23.08
N VAL A 488 8.03 8.63 -21.78
CA VAL A 488 8.95 9.09 -20.73
C VAL A 488 9.95 8.01 -20.38
N GLU A 489 11.24 8.33 -20.44
CA GLU A 489 12.32 7.45 -20.02
C GLU A 489 13.04 8.02 -18.79
N PHE A 490 12.93 7.30 -17.68
CA PHE A 490 13.67 7.57 -16.44
C PHE A 490 15.09 7.04 -16.57
N THR A 491 15.99 7.80 -17.18
CA THR A 491 17.37 7.36 -17.50
C THR A 491 18.24 7.08 -16.28
N PHE A 492 17.85 7.58 -15.10
CA PHE A 492 18.51 7.29 -13.82
C PHE A 492 18.11 5.93 -13.22
N LEU A 493 17.10 5.24 -13.79
CA LEU A 493 16.73 3.88 -13.42
C LEU A 493 17.25 2.88 -14.45
N ILE A 494 17.56 1.68 -13.97
CA ILE A 494 17.84 0.52 -14.83
C ILE A 494 16.60 0.13 -15.64
N GLU A 495 16.84 -0.46 -16.81
CA GLU A 495 15.84 -0.64 -17.87
C GLU A 495 14.53 -1.29 -17.41
N TYR A 496 14.61 -2.41 -16.68
CA TYR A 496 13.43 -3.16 -16.24
C TYR A 496 12.63 -2.48 -15.13
N GLU A 497 13.12 -1.40 -14.52
CA GLU A 497 12.39 -0.64 -13.49
C GLU A 497 11.74 0.65 -14.02
N ARG A 498 12.04 1.05 -15.26
CA ARG A 498 11.54 2.32 -15.81
C ARG A 498 10.01 2.38 -15.89
N ALA A 499 9.36 1.24 -16.09
CA ALA A 499 7.90 1.14 -16.15
C ALA A 499 7.22 1.21 -14.77
N ASN A 500 7.95 1.00 -13.67
CA ASN A 500 7.37 0.88 -12.33
C ASN A 500 6.53 2.10 -11.91
N TYR A 501 6.93 3.31 -12.32
CA TYR A 501 6.15 4.52 -12.01
C TYR A 501 4.84 4.60 -12.80
N ALA A 502 4.84 4.20 -14.06
CA ALA A 502 3.64 4.16 -14.88
C ALA A 502 2.69 3.08 -14.35
N ASP A 503 3.18 1.90 -14.03
CA ASP A 503 2.38 0.77 -13.56
C ASP A 503 1.63 1.06 -12.26
N ARG A 504 2.18 1.92 -11.39
CA ARG A 504 1.50 2.43 -10.18
C ARG A 504 0.20 3.20 -10.48
N LEU A 505 -0.01 3.67 -11.71
CA LEU A 505 -1.25 4.33 -12.13
C LEU A 505 -2.40 3.36 -12.42
N LEU A 506 -2.10 2.10 -12.77
CA LEU A 506 -3.14 1.11 -13.07
C LEU A 506 -4.06 0.87 -11.86
N PRO A 507 -3.56 0.61 -10.63
CA PRO A 507 -4.43 0.48 -9.46
C PRO A 507 -5.28 1.74 -9.21
N LEU A 508 -4.69 2.94 -9.34
CA LEU A 508 -5.43 4.19 -9.16
C LEU A 508 -6.59 4.32 -10.16
N LEU A 509 -6.34 4.02 -11.44
CA LEU A 509 -7.38 3.98 -12.47
C LEU A 509 -8.53 3.05 -12.07
N LEU A 510 -8.20 1.83 -11.62
CA LEU A 510 -9.21 0.86 -11.18
C LEU A 510 -9.97 1.32 -9.94
N PHE A 511 -9.31 2.00 -9.00
CA PHE A 511 -9.97 2.57 -7.82
C PHE A 511 -11.03 3.60 -8.19
N PHE A 512 -10.76 4.48 -9.16
CA PHE A 512 -11.75 5.43 -9.67
C PHE A 512 -12.92 4.74 -10.40
N LEU A 513 -12.71 3.56 -10.98
CA LEU A 513 -13.79 2.74 -11.55
C LEU A 513 -14.59 1.96 -10.50
N THR A 514 -14.10 1.81 -9.28
CA THR A 514 -14.73 0.98 -8.22
C THR A 514 -16.22 1.26 -8.02
N PRO A 515 -16.72 2.51 -7.95
CA PRO A 515 -18.16 2.75 -7.80
C PRO A 515 -19.00 2.18 -8.95
N PHE A 516 -18.48 2.17 -10.19
CA PHE A 516 -19.16 1.52 -11.31
C PHE A 516 -19.07 -0.01 -11.20
N VAL A 517 -17.95 -0.55 -10.72
CA VAL A 517 -17.79 -1.98 -10.46
C VAL A 517 -18.77 -2.46 -9.38
N ILE A 518 -18.95 -1.70 -8.30
CA ILE A 518 -19.97 -1.97 -7.27
C ILE A 518 -21.36 -2.04 -7.90
N ALA A 519 -21.70 -1.07 -8.76
CA ALA A 519 -22.98 -1.04 -9.45
C ALA A 519 -23.16 -2.26 -10.37
N GLY A 520 -22.16 -2.56 -11.21
CA GLY A 520 -22.16 -3.68 -12.15
C GLY A 520 -22.25 -5.04 -11.47
N LEU A 521 -21.42 -5.27 -10.45
CA LEU A 521 -21.48 -6.48 -9.64
C LEU A 521 -22.81 -6.60 -8.90
N GLY A 522 -23.33 -5.50 -8.35
CA GLY A 522 -24.64 -5.51 -7.70
C GLY A 522 -25.78 -5.90 -8.67
N MET A 523 -25.76 -5.40 -9.91
CA MET A 523 -26.71 -5.82 -10.94
C MET A 523 -26.56 -7.31 -11.30
N ALA A 524 -25.33 -7.81 -11.44
CA ALA A 524 -25.07 -9.23 -11.66
C ALA A 524 -25.58 -10.10 -10.49
N MET A 525 -25.33 -9.68 -9.25
CA MET A 525 -25.81 -10.35 -8.04
C MET A 525 -27.35 -10.36 -7.95
N ALA A 526 -27.98 -9.23 -8.26
CA ALA A 526 -29.44 -9.11 -8.32
C ALA A 526 -30.02 -10.11 -9.31
N LYS A 527 -29.43 -10.20 -10.51
CA LYS A 527 -29.86 -11.14 -11.55
C LYS A 527 -29.59 -12.59 -11.14
N ALA A 528 -28.42 -12.88 -10.58
CA ALA A 528 -28.05 -14.22 -10.13
C ALA A 528 -29.03 -14.76 -9.09
N LYS A 529 -29.58 -13.91 -8.22
CA LYS A 529 -30.62 -14.32 -7.25
C LYS A 529 -31.90 -14.87 -7.89
N THR A 530 -32.14 -14.61 -9.17
CA THR A 530 -33.29 -15.14 -9.92
C THR A 530 -33.01 -16.47 -10.62
N TRP A 531 -31.74 -16.88 -10.74
CA TRP A 531 -31.33 -18.11 -11.43
C TRP A 531 -31.70 -19.38 -10.65
N PRO A 532 -31.74 -20.57 -11.26
CA PRO A 532 -31.79 -21.83 -10.53
C PRO A 532 -30.57 -22.01 -9.61
N ILE A 533 -30.72 -22.81 -8.55
CA ILE A 533 -29.70 -22.97 -7.51
C ILE A 533 -28.35 -23.48 -8.07
N SER A 534 -28.38 -24.33 -9.10
CA SER A 534 -27.19 -24.83 -9.78
C SER A 534 -26.38 -23.70 -10.43
N LEU A 535 -27.03 -22.80 -11.16
CA LEU A 535 -26.39 -21.65 -11.77
C LEU A 535 -25.92 -20.62 -10.74
N ARG A 536 -26.66 -20.46 -9.62
CA ARG A 536 -26.20 -19.63 -8.49
C ARG A 536 -24.92 -20.18 -7.88
N ALA A 537 -24.88 -21.49 -7.61
CA ALA A 537 -23.71 -22.16 -7.06
C ALA A 537 -22.52 -22.04 -8.02
N LEU A 538 -22.73 -22.30 -9.32
CA LEU A 538 -21.69 -22.17 -10.34
C LEU A 538 -21.15 -20.74 -10.43
N PHE A 539 -22.02 -19.73 -10.37
CA PHE A 539 -21.62 -18.33 -10.37
C PHE A 539 -20.78 -17.96 -9.14
N LEU A 540 -21.17 -18.42 -7.95
CA LEU A 540 -20.38 -18.19 -6.73
C LEU A 540 -19.05 -18.93 -6.77
N ILE A 541 -19.01 -20.18 -7.23
CA ILE A 541 -17.77 -20.95 -7.43
C ILE A 541 -16.84 -20.22 -8.39
N PHE A 542 -17.38 -19.70 -9.50
CA PHE A 542 -16.61 -18.91 -10.46
C PHE A 542 -16.00 -17.65 -9.81
N LEU A 543 -16.79 -16.87 -9.07
CA LEU A 543 -16.28 -15.69 -8.35
C LEU A 543 -15.24 -16.03 -7.29
N CYS A 544 -15.41 -17.15 -6.59
CA CYS A 544 -14.41 -17.65 -5.65
C CYS A 544 -13.11 -18.06 -6.35
N GLY A 545 -13.21 -18.68 -7.53
CA GLY A 545 -12.06 -18.96 -8.39
C GLY A 545 -11.32 -17.68 -8.78
N LEU A 546 -12.02 -16.64 -9.23
CA LEU A 546 -11.42 -15.35 -9.56
C LEU A 546 -10.73 -14.68 -8.36
N ALA A 547 -11.37 -14.71 -7.19
CA ALA A 547 -10.79 -14.16 -5.96
C ALA A 547 -9.52 -14.90 -5.55
N LEU A 548 -9.48 -16.23 -5.69
CA LEU A 548 -8.30 -17.03 -5.38
C LEU A 548 -7.18 -16.85 -6.41
N SER A 549 -7.53 -16.72 -7.70
CA SER A 549 -6.58 -16.31 -8.75
C SER A 549 -5.98 -14.95 -8.41
N ASN A 550 -6.80 -13.98 -7.97
CA ASN A 550 -6.32 -12.67 -7.56
C ASN A 550 -5.40 -12.75 -6.33
N LEU A 551 -5.71 -13.62 -5.35
CA LEU A 551 -4.83 -13.87 -4.21
C LEU A 551 -3.46 -14.40 -4.65
N TYR A 552 -3.43 -15.39 -5.55
CA TYR A 552 -2.19 -15.94 -6.09
C TYR A 552 -1.34 -14.86 -6.80
N LEU A 553 -1.99 -14.04 -7.61
CA LEU A 553 -1.35 -12.95 -8.38
C LEU A 553 -0.94 -11.74 -7.53
N THR A 554 -1.50 -11.60 -6.33
CA THR A 554 -1.20 -10.48 -5.41
C THR A 554 0.23 -10.53 -4.88
N TYR A 555 0.81 -11.74 -4.79
CA TYR A 555 2.15 -11.97 -4.26
C TYR A 555 3.17 -12.32 -5.36
N PRO A 556 4.48 -12.22 -5.08
CA PRO A 556 5.52 -12.70 -5.98
C PRO A 556 5.32 -14.16 -6.35
N ARG A 557 5.71 -14.50 -7.56
CA ARG A 557 5.54 -15.83 -8.15
C ARG A 557 6.86 -16.24 -8.77
N ASP A 558 7.17 -17.52 -8.64
CA ASP A 558 8.23 -18.20 -9.38
C ASP A 558 7.61 -19.52 -9.85
N ASP A 559 7.12 -19.52 -11.08
CA ASP A 559 6.36 -20.63 -11.65
C ASP A 559 6.66 -20.77 -13.15
N ALA A 560 5.94 -21.66 -13.83
CA ALA A 560 6.15 -21.91 -15.26
C ALA A 560 5.88 -20.69 -16.16
N CYS A 561 5.18 -19.66 -15.68
CA CYS A 561 4.87 -18.45 -16.43
C CYS A 561 5.87 -17.33 -16.20
N ILE A 562 6.32 -17.16 -14.96
CA ILE A 562 7.19 -16.06 -14.57
C ILE A 562 8.31 -16.59 -13.69
N THR A 563 9.54 -16.24 -14.04
CA THR A 563 10.69 -16.39 -13.15
C THR A 563 10.68 -15.25 -12.12
N GLY A 564 10.65 -15.62 -10.84
CA GLY A 564 10.64 -14.69 -9.73
C GLY A 564 12.00 -14.04 -9.52
N HIS A 565 12.03 -12.71 -9.51
CA HIS A 565 13.24 -11.92 -9.24
C HIS A 565 13.22 -11.25 -7.85
N ASN A 566 12.06 -11.26 -7.19
CA ASN A 566 11.85 -10.59 -5.90
C ASN A 566 12.17 -11.53 -4.73
N ILE A 567 13.46 -11.64 -4.40
CA ILE A 567 13.93 -12.48 -3.30
C ILE A 567 13.82 -11.71 -1.98
N ASN A 568 13.29 -12.34 -0.93
CA ASN A 568 13.20 -11.72 0.39
C ASN A 568 14.57 -11.61 1.07
N THR A 569 14.69 -10.66 2.02
CA THR A 569 15.86 -10.61 2.91
C THR A 569 15.88 -11.84 3.82
N SER A 570 17.04 -12.48 3.90
CA SER A 570 17.26 -13.72 4.63
C SER A 570 18.13 -13.55 5.88
N GLN A 571 18.17 -14.56 6.73
CA GLN A 571 19.08 -14.61 7.88
C GLN A 571 20.55 -14.61 7.45
N ALA A 572 20.87 -15.27 6.32
CA ALA A 572 22.21 -15.25 5.76
C ALA A 572 22.66 -13.85 5.33
N ASP A 573 21.73 -13.00 4.87
CA ASP A 573 22.02 -11.60 4.53
C ASP A 573 22.35 -10.78 5.79
N MET A 574 21.58 -10.98 6.86
CA MET A 574 21.84 -10.35 8.16
C MET A 574 23.19 -10.77 8.72
N GLU A 575 23.51 -12.06 8.68
CA GLU A 575 24.80 -12.60 9.12
C GLU A 575 25.96 -12.07 8.26
N ALA A 576 25.77 -11.95 6.95
CA ALA A 576 26.82 -11.43 6.06
C ALA A 576 27.17 -9.98 6.40
N VAL A 577 26.17 -9.14 6.65
CA VAL A 577 26.37 -7.75 7.08
C VAL A 577 27.09 -7.70 8.42
N SER A 578 26.64 -8.48 9.42
CA SER A 578 27.30 -8.53 10.72
C SER A 578 28.75 -9.00 10.63
N LEU A 579 29.03 -9.97 9.75
CA LEU A 579 30.38 -10.50 9.55
C LEU A 579 31.30 -9.48 8.88
N VAL A 580 30.81 -8.76 7.87
CA VAL A 580 31.56 -7.65 7.24
C VAL A 580 31.86 -6.55 8.24
N ALA A 581 30.87 -6.12 9.02
CA ALA A 581 31.06 -5.09 10.04
C ALA A 581 32.09 -5.54 11.10
N SER A 582 32.05 -6.81 11.51
CA SER A 582 33.01 -7.37 12.47
C SER A 582 34.42 -7.55 11.89
N ASP A 583 34.56 -7.91 10.60
CA ASP A 583 35.87 -8.10 9.97
C ASP A 583 36.56 -6.75 9.70
N ALA A 584 35.80 -5.73 9.34
CA ALA A 584 36.33 -4.38 9.14
C ALA A 584 36.74 -3.69 10.45
N GLY A 585 36.12 -4.04 11.58
CA GLY A 585 36.40 -3.36 12.86
C GLY A 585 36.15 -1.86 12.75
N ASP A 586 37.15 -1.06 13.12
CA ASP A 586 37.10 0.41 13.03
C ASP A 586 37.52 0.95 11.64
N ASP A 587 37.96 0.08 10.72
CA ASP A 587 38.41 0.49 9.40
C ASP A 587 37.23 0.91 8.52
N SER A 588 37.42 1.98 7.74
CA SER A 588 36.42 2.43 6.78
C SER A 588 36.32 1.47 5.60
N TYR A 589 35.11 1.02 5.29
CA TYR A 589 34.87 0.02 4.26
C TYR A 589 33.68 0.35 3.36
N LEU A 590 33.68 -0.23 2.17
CA LEU A 590 32.62 -0.14 1.16
C LEU A 590 32.13 -1.54 0.83
N VAL A 591 30.85 -1.70 0.52
CA VAL A 591 30.27 -3.00 0.15
C VAL A 591 29.60 -2.94 -1.22
N LEU A 592 29.84 -3.97 -2.03
CA LEU A 592 29.20 -4.23 -3.31
C LEU A 592 28.33 -5.48 -3.14
N ALA A 593 27.02 -5.28 -3.07
CA ALA A 593 26.05 -6.34 -2.82
C ALA A 593 24.71 -6.07 -3.52
N ASN A 594 23.83 -7.07 -3.54
CA ASN A 594 22.48 -6.92 -4.06
C ASN A 594 21.52 -6.25 -3.08
N GLN A 595 20.28 -6.05 -3.54
CA GLN A 595 19.21 -5.39 -2.82
C GLN A 595 18.88 -6.03 -1.46
N SER A 596 18.85 -7.35 -1.34
CA SER A 596 18.50 -8.05 -0.09
C SER A 596 19.55 -7.83 1.00
N VAL A 597 20.83 -7.87 0.63
CA VAL A 597 21.94 -7.58 1.55
C VAL A 597 21.97 -6.10 1.93
N SER A 598 21.74 -5.19 0.98
CA SER A 598 21.60 -3.75 1.29
C SER A 598 20.42 -3.48 2.24
N ALA A 599 19.30 -4.18 2.08
CA ALA A 599 18.16 -4.08 3.01
C ALA A 599 18.54 -4.54 4.43
N ALA A 600 19.27 -5.66 4.53
CA ALA A 600 19.79 -6.16 5.81
C ALA A 600 20.75 -5.16 6.46
N ALA A 601 21.60 -4.50 5.66
CA ALA A 601 22.51 -3.45 6.15
C ALA A 601 21.76 -2.27 6.75
N ILE A 602 20.76 -1.73 6.04
CA ILE A 602 19.92 -0.64 6.54
C ILE A 602 19.24 -1.03 7.86
N ARG A 603 18.76 -2.26 7.97
CA ARG A 603 18.10 -2.75 9.18
C ARG A 603 19.05 -2.85 10.38
N LEU A 604 20.25 -3.38 10.18
CA LEU A 604 21.19 -3.66 11.27
C LEU A 604 22.01 -2.45 11.66
N LEU A 605 22.43 -1.67 10.66
CA LEU A 605 23.39 -0.59 10.81
C LEU A 605 22.71 0.79 10.81
N GLY A 606 21.48 0.89 10.30
CA GLY A 606 20.81 2.18 10.12
C GLY A 606 21.53 3.07 9.10
N PHE A 607 21.34 4.37 9.27
CA PHE A 607 21.94 5.41 8.41
C PHE A 607 23.17 6.07 9.03
N GLU A 608 23.37 6.03 10.34
CA GLU A 608 24.41 6.83 11.00
C GLU A 608 25.82 6.30 10.71
N GLU A 609 26.78 7.21 10.52
CA GLU A 609 28.22 6.92 10.32
C GLU A 609 28.57 6.08 9.07
N HIS A 610 27.61 5.78 8.19
CA HIS A 610 27.77 4.84 7.07
C HIS A 610 27.66 5.48 5.68
N TYR A 611 28.11 6.73 5.55
CA TYR A 611 28.10 7.47 4.29
C TYR A 611 29.49 7.97 3.91
N PHE A 612 29.73 7.98 2.60
CA PHE A 612 30.84 8.67 1.95
C PHE A 612 30.27 9.82 1.12
N GLY A 613 30.20 11.01 1.72
CA GLY A 613 29.40 12.12 1.19
C GLY A 613 27.92 11.74 1.13
N SER A 614 27.33 11.76 -0.07
CA SER A 614 25.94 11.34 -0.29
C SER A 614 25.74 9.84 -0.54
N GLN A 615 26.82 9.05 -0.64
CA GLN A 615 26.76 7.63 -0.98
C GLN A 615 26.77 6.74 0.27
N TYR A 616 25.72 5.95 0.46
CA TYR A 616 25.67 4.92 1.50
C TYR A 616 26.70 3.81 1.22
N ARG A 617 27.28 3.22 2.28
CA ARG A 617 28.31 2.16 2.17
C ARG A 617 27.85 0.90 1.41
N TYR A 618 26.54 0.67 1.35
CA TYR A 618 25.94 -0.40 0.56
C TYR A 618 25.21 0.17 -0.65
N PRO A 619 25.08 -0.59 -1.75
CA PRO A 619 24.44 -0.08 -2.95
C PRO A 619 22.96 0.17 -2.72
N ILE A 620 22.48 1.35 -3.11
CA ILE A 620 21.06 1.59 -3.32
C ILE A 620 20.70 0.91 -4.65
N PRO A 621 19.76 -0.04 -4.65
CA PRO A 621 19.43 -0.80 -5.84
C PRO A 621 18.97 0.10 -6.99
N THR A 622 19.15 -0.42 -8.20
CA THR A 622 18.40 -0.06 -9.41
C THR A 622 18.53 1.35 -9.98
N GLY A 623 19.45 2.15 -9.47
CA GLY A 623 19.91 3.40 -10.09
C GLY A 623 21.17 4.02 -9.50
N GLY A 624 21.70 3.48 -8.40
CA GLY A 624 22.92 4.01 -7.76
C GLY A 624 24.19 3.58 -8.49
N THR A 625 25.16 4.49 -8.62
CA THR A 625 26.47 4.21 -9.24
C THR A 625 27.18 3.01 -8.60
N LEU A 626 27.05 2.84 -7.29
CA LEU A 626 27.64 1.71 -6.57
C LEU A 626 27.01 0.35 -6.97
N TYR A 627 25.74 0.33 -7.36
CA TYR A 627 25.08 -0.88 -7.84
C TYR A 627 25.63 -1.32 -9.20
N HIS A 628 26.02 -0.37 -10.06
CA HIS A 628 26.70 -0.70 -11.32
C HIS A 628 28.07 -1.35 -11.09
N PHE A 629 28.81 -0.94 -10.07
CA PHE A 629 30.05 -1.63 -9.68
C PHE A 629 29.79 -3.05 -9.16
N PHE A 630 28.70 -3.26 -8.41
CA PHE A 630 28.27 -4.61 -8.03
C PHE A 630 27.95 -5.47 -9.25
N LEU A 631 27.24 -4.94 -10.25
CA LEU A 631 26.98 -5.67 -11.50
C LEU A 631 28.27 -5.97 -12.27
N ALA A 632 29.19 -5.03 -12.37
CA ALA A 632 30.50 -5.25 -13.00
C ALA A 632 31.31 -6.33 -12.27
N MET A 633 31.29 -6.37 -10.93
CA MET A 633 31.89 -7.44 -10.14
C MET A 633 31.22 -8.80 -10.38
N ASN A 634 29.91 -8.86 -10.66
CA ASN A 634 29.25 -10.12 -11.04
C ASN A 634 29.65 -10.59 -12.45
N GLU A 635 29.90 -9.68 -13.38
CA GLU A 635 30.39 -10.03 -14.71
C GLU A 635 31.83 -10.56 -14.64
N ASN A 636 32.73 -9.78 -14.04
CA ASN A 636 34.15 -10.12 -13.93
C ASN A 636 34.76 -9.60 -12.60
N PRO A 637 34.77 -10.42 -11.52
CA PRO A 637 35.33 -10.00 -10.22
C PRO A 637 36.80 -9.62 -10.34
N SER A 638 37.14 -8.36 -10.04
CA SER A 638 38.52 -7.86 -10.18
C SER A 638 38.90 -6.83 -9.13
N GLN A 639 40.19 -6.77 -8.81
CA GLN A 639 40.74 -5.73 -7.93
C GLN A 639 40.61 -4.33 -8.56
N GLU A 640 40.64 -4.24 -9.89
CA GLU A 640 40.45 -2.98 -10.61
C GLU A 640 39.06 -2.38 -10.35
N THR A 641 37.99 -3.18 -10.48
CA THR A 641 36.63 -2.73 -10.21
C THR A 641 36.45 -2.33 -8.74
N ALA A 642 37.07 -3.06 -7.80
CA ALA A 642 37.08 -2.68 -6.39
C ALA A 642 37.77 -1.32 -6.17
N LEU A 643 38.95 -1.09 -6.76
CA LEU A 643 39.67 0.18 -6.71
C LEU A 643 38.87 1.33 -7.33
N GLN A 644 38.20 1.10 -8.45
CA GLN A 644 37.35 2.10 -9.10
C GLN A 644 36.15 2.49 -8.23
N SER A 645 35.51 1.51 -7.59
CA SER A 645 34.39 1.76 -6.67
C SER A 645 34.83 2.59 -5.46
N ALA A 646 36.02 2.32 -4.90
CA ALA A 646 36.58 3.12 -3.81
C ALA A 646 37.02 4.51 -4.26
N SER A 647 37.53 4.64 -5.50
CA SER A 647 37.89 5.93 -6.08
C SER A 647 36.68 6.84 -6.27
N LEU A 648 35.51 6.28 -6.62
CA LEU A 648 34.24 7.02 -6.67
C LEU A 648 33.94 7.68 -5.32
N VAL A 649 33.88 6.91 -4.23
CA VAL A 649 33.53 7.45 -2.91
C VAL A 649 34.60 8.37 -2.34
N ARG A 650 35.90 8.13 -2.61
CA ARG A 650 36.97 9.08 -2.30
C ARG A 650 36.77 10.42 -3.02
N GLY A 651 36.37 10.39 -4.29
CA GLY A 651 36.05 11.59 -5.06
C GLY A 651 34.87 12.37 -4.49
N LEU A 652 33.81 11.67 -4.06
CA LEU A 652 32.65 12.29 -3.41
C LEU A 652 33.04 12.96 -2.08
N CYS A 653 33.79 12.26 -1.23
CA CYS A 653 34.28 12.80 0.04
C CYS A 653 35.23 13.99 -0.13
N ALA A 654 36.06 14.01 -1.17
CA ALA A 654 36.92 15.17 -1.45
C ALA A 654 36.13 16.46 -1.74
N THR A 655 34.88 16.33 -2.20
CA THR A 655 34.00 17.47 -2.50
C THR A 655 33.01 17.80 -1.40
N ASP A 656 32.87 16.93 -0.40
CA ASP A 656 31.89 17.06 0.68
C ASP A 656 32.58 17.20 2.04
N LEU A 657 32.56 18.43 2.58
CA LEU A 657 33.14 18.79 3.88
C LEU A 657 32.52 18.03 5.06
N SER A 658 31.39 17.36 4.86
CA SER A 658 30.73 16.54 5.89
C SER A 658 31.21 15.08 5.91
N CYS A 659 32.06 14.66 4.96
CA CYS A 659 32.60 13.31 4.98
C CYS A 659 33.58 13.16 6.16
N THR A 660 33.26 12.23 7.06
CA THR A 660 34.09 11.90 8.24
C THR A 660 35.04 10.74 7.98
N GLN A 661 34.94 10.09 6.81
CA GLN A 661 35.69 8.90 6.45
C GLN A 661 36.58 9.16 5.24
N ASP A 662 37.79 9.63 5.51
CA ASP A 662 38.70 10.13 4.45
C ASP A 662 39.30 9.02 3.58
N ARG A 663 39.21 7.74 3.98
CA ARG A 663 39.83 6.65 3.24
C ARG A 663 39.12 5.32 3.40
N VAL A 664 38.50 4.82 2.33
CA VAL A 664 38.12 3.40 2.22
C VAL A 664 39.38 2.54 2.22
N ILE A 665 39.50 1.63 3.18
CA ILE A 665 40.59 0.67 3.36
C ILE A 665 40.20 -0.68 2.76
N HIS A 666 38.94 -1.10 2.93
CA HIS A 666 38.44 -2.38 2.45
C HIS A 666 37.23 -2.22 1.52
N VAL A 667 37.21 -2.98 0.43
CA VAL A 667 36.00 -3.18 -0.38
C VAL A 667 35.57 -4.62 -0.23
N TYR A 668 34.33 -4.83 0.21
CA TYR A 668 33.71 -6.13 0.30
C TYR A 668 32.79 -6.36 -0.89
N PHE A 669 32.90 -7.52 -1.52
CA PHE A 669 31.97 -7.98 -2.55
C PHE A 669 31.23 -9.20 -2.02
N ILE A 670 29.89 -9.16 -2.06
CA ILE A 670 29.04 -10.21 -1.51
C ILE A 670 28.27 -10.89 -2.64
N VAL A 671 28.41 -12.21 -2.72
CA VAL A 671 27.74 -13.04 -3.71
C VAL A 671 26.82 -14.03 -3.00
N ASN A 672 25.53 -13.90 -3.25
CA ASN A 672 24.55 -14.88 -2.80
C ASN A 672 24.51 -16.09 -3.73
N THR A 673 24.33 -17.28 -3.17
CA THR A 673 24.22 -18.53 -3.95
C THR A 673 23.03 -18.56 -4.91
N TYR A 674 21.95 -17.83 -4.60
CA TYR A 674 20.78 -17.72 -5.48
C TYR A 674 21.00 -16.80 -6.68
N TRP A 675 22.10 -16.05 -6.72
CA TRP A 675 22.39 -15.15 -7.84
C TRP A 675 22.71 -15.96 -9.10
N TRP A 676 22.36 -15.39 -10.26
CA TRP A 676 22.65 -16.04 -11.53
C TRP A 676 24.16 -16.26 -11.69
N ASP A 677 24.55 -17.49 -12.02
CA ASP A 677 25.95 -17.88 -12.23
C ASP A 677 26.87 -17.70 -11.00
N SER A 678 26.27 -17.73 -9.80
CA SER A 678 26.99 -17.53 -8.53
C SER A 678 28.22 -18.43 -8.37
N ALA A 679 28.16 -19.68 -8.83
CA ALA A 679 29.29 -20.62 -8.74
C ALA A 679 30.53 -20.13 -9.49
N ARG A 680 30.39 -19.65 -10.74
CA ARG A 680 31.51 -19.08 -11.50
C ARG A 680 32.04 -17.83 -10.81
N ILE A 681 31.13 -16.95 -10.39
CA ILE A 681 31.48 -15.67 -9.76
C ILE A 681 32.29 -15.92 -8.48
N ILE A 682 31.83 -16.84 -7.63
CA ILE A 682 32.50 -17.23 -6.38
C ILE A 682 33.92 -17.77 -6.66
N GLU A 683 34.07 -18.71 -7.59
CA GLU A 683 35.38 -19.28 -7.90
C GLU A 683 36.34 -18.23 -8.49
N THR A 684 35.83 -17.33 -9.33
CA THR A 684 36.63 -16.24 -9.89
C THR A 684 37.06 -15.25 -8.80
N ALA A 685 36.13 -14.85 -7.93
CA ALA A 685 36.39 -13.90 -6.85
C ALA A 685 37.37 -14.44 -5.80
N LYS A 686 37.36 -15.76 -5.52
CA LYS A 686 38.39 -16.41 -4.68
C LYS A 686 39.81 -16.23 -5.23
N GLY A 687 39.96 -16.16 -6.56
CA GLY A 687 41.25 -15.98 -7.21
C GLY A 687 41.74 -14.52 -7.22
N THR A 688 40.85 -13.54 -7.02
CA THR A 688 41.20 -12.12 -7.11
C THR A 688 41.14 -11.36 -5.78
N ALA A 689 40.43 -11.88 -4.78
CA ALA A 689 40.30 -11.25 -3.47
C ALA A 689 41.49 -11.56 -2.54
N ASN A 690 41.78 -10.65 -1.59
CA ASN A 690 42.81 -10.85 -0.56
C ASN A 690 42.37 -11.84 0.51
N LYS A 691 41.07 -11.84 0.86
CA LYS A 691 40.47 -12.72 1.86
C LYS A 691 39.04 -13.06 1.43
N TRP A 692 38.55 -14.24 1.80
CA TRP A 692 37.15 -14.59 1.64
C TRP A 692 36.61 -15.33 2.85
N MET A 693 35.29 -15.25 3.03
CA MET A 693 34.55 -15.92 4.10
C MET A 693 33.13 -16.25 3.63
N SER A 694 32.39 -17.01 4.43
CA SER A 694 31.01 -17.40 4.13
C SER A 694 30.09 -17.17 5.32
N ALA A 695 28.86 -16.74 5.06
CA ALA A 695 27.78 -16.57 6.03
C ALA A 695 26.61 -17.50 5.72
N GLY A 696 25.79 -17.83 6.74
CA GLY A 696 24.60 -18.66 6.60
C GLY A 696 24.88 -20.06 6.04
N ASN A 697 25.90 -20.76 6.55
CA ASN A 697 26.28 -22.10 6.04
C ASN A 697 26.60 -22.14 4.54
N GLY A 698 27.26 -21.11 4.02
CA GLY A 698 27.64 -21.03 2.61
C GLY A 698 26.53 -20.52 1.69
N LYS A 699 25.47 -19.91 2.23
CA LYS A 699 24.44 -19.25 1.42
C LYS A 699 24.93 -17.95 0.82
N ASN A 700 25.80 -17.24 1.54
CA ASN A 700 26.41 -15.97 1.12
C ASN A 700 27.93 -16.07 1.23
N TYR A 701 28.63 -15.62 0.19
CA TYR A 701 30.11 -15.54 0.15
C TYR A 701 30.54 -14.09 0.12
N ILE A 702 31.55 -13.77 0.93
CA ILE A 702 32.05 -12.42 1.13
C ILE A 702 33.53 -12.41 0.75
N PHE A 703 33.90 -11.48 -0.13
CA PHE A 703 35.24 -11.31 -0.67
C PHE A 703 35.78 -9.94 -0.28
N ARG A 704 36.94 -9.88 0.37
CA ARG A 704 37.57 -8.64 0.81
C ARG A 704 38.73 -8.29 -0.11
N TYR A 705 38.73 -7.06 -0.60
CA TYR A 705 39.79 -6.43 -1.37
C TYR A 705 40.41 -5.33 -0.52
N ASP A 706 41.71 -5.46 -0.26
CA ASP A 706 42.47 -4.51 0.56
C ASP A 706 43.09 -3.45 -0.34
N LEU A 707 42.89 -2.17 0.00
CA LEU A 707 43.32 -1.03 -0.80
C LEU A 707 44.53 -0.37 -0.13
N GLU A 708 45.73 -0.68 -0.63
CA GLU A 708 46.99 -0.09 -0.14
C GLU A 708 47.09 1.44 -0.31
#